data_AF-A0A6L8DWW0-F1
#
_entry.id   AF-A0A6L8DWW0-F1
#
_cell.length_a   1.000
_cell.length_b   1.000
_cell.length_c   1.000
_cell.angle_alpha   90.00
_cell.angle_beta   90.00
_cell.angle_gamma   90.00
#
_symmetry.space_group_name_H-M   'P 1'
#
loop_
_entity.id
_entity.type
_entity.pdbx_description
1 polymer ?
#
loop_
_entity_poly.entity_id
_entity_poly.type
_entity_poly.pdbx_seq_one_letter_code
_entity_poly.pdbx_strand_id
1 'polypeptide(L)'
;MLDTLLAKVFGTQNQRDLKRVQPLVAAIGEREDEVRALSDGDLRGRTADLRAQHDQGAALDDLLIDAFAVVREAGRRMLSMRHFDVQLIGGIMLHRGKIAEMKTGEGKTLVATLAAYLNALAGEGVHVVTVNDYLARRDADWMGRIYRFLGMTVGVIQHDLRDAERHAAYRCDITYGTNNEFGFDYLRDNMKFDVAQFVQRGHHFAVVDEVDSILIDEARTPLIISGPAQQSTELYYEVDRIIPRLKPGAVTQGNVPAERREELEDTGDFLKDEKHKTVTLTESGMAICEKLLKHRLQPGGLYDPSNMPLLHHINQALRAHSLFERDVDYMVKDGQVVIVDEFTGRLMPGRRWSDGLHQAVEAKEKVKIERENQTLATVTFQNYFRKYDKLSGMTGTAETEATEFAKIYELDVFSVPTNRELIRVEEPDLVYRTEREKYVAIVDDIIEQQEAGRPVLVGTVSIEKSERLSGLLKRRGIKHVVLNAKYHDKEAEIVAQAGRSGTVTIATNMAGRGTDILLGGNPDHMARRQALADEAAERLPEGEEKFVDDEEFVYFSHDGFHRVPRADWDRLQARHVAQTQADHEAVVEAGGLHIIGTERHEARRIDNQLRGRAGRQGDPGSSRFYLSLEDDLMRIFGSDRIQGLMDRLGMEEGVPIEHGMVTKAIERAQKQVEAQNFSVRKHLLEYDDVMNKQRENVYALRRELLEGTIIIEEDEEIDTHEYVLTLGEGAIDEAVQTHCGRDVDPDEWDLTALRQNVEELFGLDPDELDAIELDDKSPDEMHEALWSMARGRYEERTSALDGGVLRRVERDLMLQVVDSQWKDHLYGLDHLKEGIGLRGYGQRNPLVEYKRESFTMFQAMKQRIDEETLRYLWRLRPVVRDGDGNGSRPSQVPARQATPLSFNDPGQRAPAFPGAGAGGAPRPARTGGDDVRVKTVRRNVPKVGRNQPCPCGSGKKYKKCCGT
;
A
#
# COMPACT_ATOMS: atom_id res chain seq x y z
N MET A 1 18.72 -9.57 -33.77
CA MET A 1 19.82 -9.30 -34.72
C MET A 1 19.60 -8.00 -35.49
N LEU A 2 18.39 -7.73 -36.02
CA LEU A 2 18.08 -6.44 -36.68
C LEU A 2 18.23 -5.25 -35.72
N ASP A 3 17.69 -5.34 -34.51
CA ASP A 3 17.76 -4.25 -33.51
C ASP A 3 19.20 -3.94 -33.08
N THR A 4 20.06 -4.96 -33.01
CA THR A 4 21.47 -4.84 -32.65
C THR A 4 22.30 -4.18 -33.75
N LEU A 5 21.91 -4.39 -35.02
CA LEU A 5 22.49 -3.72 -36.19
C LEU A 5 22.01 -2.26 -36.29
N LEU A 6 20.71 -2.02 -36.10
CA LEU A 6 20.13 -0.67 -36.08
C LEU A 6 20.69 0.17 -34.93
N ALA A 7 20.86 -0.40 -33.74
CA ALA A 7 21.48 0.28 -32.60
C ALA A 7 22.95 0.64 -32.86
N LYS A 8 23.70 -0.16 -33.62
CA LYS A 8 25.09 0.17 -34.00
C LYS A 8 25.19 1.30 -35.03
N VAL A 9 24.18 1.48 -35.89
CA VAL A 9 24.18 2.49 -36.96
C VAL A 9 23.57 3.82 -36.50
N PHE A 10 22.47 3.79 -35.73
CA PHE A 10 21.74 4.98 -35.29
C PHE A 10 21.93 5.33 -33.81
N GLY A 11 22.64 4.48 -33.05
CA GLY A 11 22.73 4.56 -31.58
C GLY A 11 21.51 3.96 -30.89
N THR A 12 21.66 3.59 -29.61
CA THR A 12 20.52 3.17 -28.78
C THR A 12 19.57 4.35 -28.52
N GLN A 13 18.33 4.08 -28.08
CA GLN A 13 17.40 5.14 -27.65
C GLN A 13 18.05 6.03 -26.57
N ASN A 14 18.66 5.42 -25.56
CA ASN A 14 19.42 6.14 -24.51
C ASN A 14 20.53 7.05 -25.07
N GLN A 15 21.30 6.59 -26.07
CA GLN A 15 22.35 7.44 -26.66
C GLN A 15 21.78 8.65 -27.41
N ARG A 16 20.63 8.49 -28.07
CA ARG A 16 19.96 9.59 -28.78
C ARG A 16 19.35 10.58 -27.80
N ASP A 17 18.70 10.10 -26.74
CA ASP A 17 18.13 10.93 -25.69
C ASP A 17 19.24 11.69 -24.92
N LEU A 18 20.37 11.05 -24.63
CA LEU A 18 21.53 11.70 -24.01
C LEU A 18 22.07 12.86 -24.88
N LYS A 19 22.19 12.65 -26.20
CA LYS A 19 22.61 13.70 -27.15
C LYS A 19 21.65 14.90 -27.18
N ARG A 20 20.34 14.67 -26.96
CA ARG A 20 19.34 15.74 -26.90
C ARG A 20 19.38 16.53 -25.61
N VAL A 21 19.80 15.90 -24.50
CA VAL A 21 19.81 16.50 -23.17
C VAL A 21 21.12 17.25 -22.89
N GLN A 22 22.24 16.82 -23.46
CA GLN A 22 23.54 17.47 -23.25
C GLN A 22 23.56 18.99 -23.50
N PRO A 23 22.94 19.53 -24.57
CA PRO A 23 22.88 20.98 -24.77
C PRO A 23 22.16 21.72 -23.63
N LEU A 24 21.12 21.12 -23.05
CA LEU A 24 20.40 21.71 -21.90
C LEU A 24 21.28 21.75 -20.65
N VAL A 25 22.04 20.68 -20.40
CA VAL A 25 22.98 20.61 -19.28
C VAL A 25 24.07 21.67 -19.43
N ALA A 26 24.60 21.86 -20.64
CA ALA A 26 25.57 22.92 -20.93
C ALA A 26 24.97 24.30 -20.66
N ALA A 27 23.75 24.58 -21.14
CA ALA A 27 23.06 25.84 -20.91
C ALA A 27 22.80 26.13 -19.42
N ILE A 28 22.46 25.11 -18.62
CA ILE A 28 22.35 25.25 -17.16
C ILE A 28 23.71 25.61 -16.55
N GLY A 29 24.79 24.99 -17.04
CA GLY A 29 26.16 25.30 -16.62
C GLY A 29 26.59 26.74 -16.95
N GLU A 30 26.19 27.27 -18.11
CA GLU A 30 26.49 28.64 -18.54
C GLU A 30 25.83 29.70 -17.63
N ARG A 31 24.71 29.37 -16.99
CA ARG A 31 24.03 30.25 -16.00
C ARG A 31 24.66 30.22 -14.61
N GLU A 32 25.60 29.32 -14.34
CA GLU A 32 26.12 29.09 -13.00
C GLU A 32 26.80 30.34 -12.42
N ASP A 33 27.59 31.06 -13.23
CA ASP A 33 28.30 32.27 -12.77
C ASP A 33 27.33 33.43 -12.46
N GLU A 34 26.27 33.59 -13.27
CA GLU A 34 25.21 34.58 -13.07
C GLU A 34 24.47 34.32 -11.76
N VAL A 35 23.99 33.08 -11.57
CA VAL A 35 23.21 32.69 -10.39
C VAL A 35 24.06 32.70 -9.12
N ARG A 36 25.34 32.32 -9.21
CA ARG A 36 26.28 32.35 -8.09
C ARG A 36 26.54 33.77 -7.58
N ALA A 37 26.50 34.77 -8.45
CA ALA A 37 26.70 36.17 -8.07
C ALA A 37 25.51 36.78 -7.30
N LEU A 38 24.34 36.14 -7.33
CA LEU A 38 23.13 36.63 -6.65
C LEU A 38 23.28 36.57 -5.13
N SER A 39 22.73 37.56 -4.43
CA SER A 39 22.57 37.50 -2.98
C SER A 39 21.56 36.41 -2.60
N ASP A 40 21.54 35.99 -1.33
CA ASP A 40 20.53 35.05 -0.86
C ASP A 40 19.12 35.59 -1.06
N GLY A 41 18.89 36.89 -0.84
CA GLY A 41 17.60 37.53 -1.08
C GLY A 41 17.17 37.47 -2.54
N ASP A 42 18.08 37.79 -3.47
CA ASP A 42 17.80 37.79 -4.91
C ASP A 42 17.56 36.36 -5.44
N LEU A 43 18.32 35.38 -4.94
CA LEU A 43 18.16 33.97 -5.32
C LEU A 43 16.79 33.42 -4.88
N ARG A 44 16.29 33.82 -3.71
CA ARG A 44 14.91 33.52 -3.27
C ARG A 44 13.86 34.21 -4.13
N GLY A 45 14.13 35.46 -4.53
CA GLY A 45 13.26 36.24 -5.40
C GLY A 45 12.99 35.58 -6.75
N ARG A 46 13.95 34.79 -7.27
CA ARG A 46 13.80 34.07 -8.55
C ARG A 46 12.59 33.13 -8.61
N THR A 47 12.16 32.57 -7.48
CA THR A 47 10.95 31.71 -7.46
C THR A 47 9.70 32.51 -7.83
N ALA A 48 9.56 33.73 -7.31
CA ALA A 48 8.43 34.60 -7.65
C ALA A 48 8.48 35.03 -9.12
N ASP A 49 9.68 35.33 -9.64
CA ASP A 49 9.86 35.69 -11.05
C ASP A 49 9.48 34.54 -12.00
N LEU A 50 9.89 33.31 -11.67
CA LEU A 50 9.60 32.12 -12.48
C LEU A 50 8.11 31.76 -12.42
N ARG A 51 7.46 31.87 -11.26
CA ARG A 51 6.00 31.72 -11.14
C ARG A 51 5.27 32.76 -11.98
N ALA A 52 5.67 34.03 -11.90
CA ALA A 52 5.06 35.09 -12.70
C ALA A 52 5.21 34.86 -14.21
N GLN A 53 6.32 34.28 -14.67
CA GLN A 53 6.51 33.89 -16.08
C GLN A 53 5.57 32.75 -16.48
N HIS A 54 5.42 31.74 -15.61
CA HIS A 54 4.48 30.64 -15.84
C HIS A 54 3.03 31.13 -15.89
N ASP A 55 2.63 32.00 -14.96
CA ASP A 55 1.30 32.62 -14.91
C ASP A 55 1.00 33.48 -16.16
N GLN A 56 2.05 33.98 -16.83
CA GLN A 56 1.96 34.69 -18.12
C GLN A 56 1.90 33.75 -19.34
N GLY A 57 1.92 32.43 -19.12
CA GLY A 57 1.76 31.40 -20.15
C GLY A 57 3.05 30.72 -20.61
N ALA A 58 4.19 30.94 -19.95
CA ALA A 58 5.42 30.20 -20.27
C ALA A 58 5.27 28.72 -19.87
N ALA A 59 5.68 27.80 -20.75
CA ALA A 59 5.66 26.38 -20.41
C ALA A 59 6.77 26.06 -19.38
N LEU A 60 6.57 25.02 -18.56
CA LEU A 60 7.60 24.60 -17.61
C LEU A 60 8.92 24.22 -18.29
N ASP A 61 8.86 23.66 -19.51
CA ASP A 61 10.05 23.34 -20.31
C ASP A 61 10.89 24.59 -20.64
N ASP A 62 10.26 25.75 -20.83
CA ASP A 62 10.95 27.01 -21.12
C ASP A 62 11.69 27.55 -19.88
N LEU A 63 11.16 27.26 -18.69
CA LEU A 63 11.72 27.68 -17.41
C LEU A 63 12.80 26.73 -16.87
N LEU A 64 12.99 25.57 -17.52
CA LEU A 64 13.83 24.49 -17.02
C LEU A 64 15.27 24.93 -16.73
N ILE A 65 15.89 25.66 -17.65
CA ILE A 65 17.31 26.06 -17.53
C ILE A 65 17.51 26.94 -16.31
N ASP A 66 16.69 27.99 -16.17
CA ASP A 66 16.78 28.95 -15.09
C ASP A 66 16.41 28.31 -13.75
N ALA A 67 15.35 27.49 -13.71
CA ALA A 67 14.93 26.77 -12.52
C ALA A 67 16.02 25.81 -12.02
N PHE A 68 16.64 25.03 -12.91
CA PHE A 68 17.68 24.08 -12.52
C PHE A 68 18.95 24.77 -12.05
N ALA A 69 19.33 25.91 -12.65
CA ALA A 69 20.47 26.70 -12.20
C ALA A 69 20.24 27.26 -10.77
N VAL A 70 19.04 27.78 -10.50
CA VAL A 70 18.64 28.27 -9.16
C VAL A 70 18.68 27.15 -8.12
N VAL A 71 18.09 25.99 -8.41
CA VAL A 71 18.10 24.83 -7.50
C VAL A 71 19.51 24.30 -7.26
N ARG A 72 20.36 24.26 -8.29
CA ARG A 72 21.76 23.84 -8.17
C ARG A 72 22.53 24.72 -7.20
N GLU A 73 22.38 26.04 -7.32
CA GLU A 73 23.05 26.99 -6.42
C GLU A 73 22.47 26.93 -5.00
N ALA A 74 21.15 26.77 -4.85
CA ALA A 74 20.53 26.56 -3.54
C ALA A 74 21.04 25.27 -2.85
N GLY A 75 21.23 24.17 -3.61
CA GLY A 75 21.86 22.95 -3.11
C GLY A 75 23.29 23.18 -2.62
N ARG A 76 24.09 23.96 -3.37
CA ARG A 76 25.44 24.35 -2.96
C ARG A 76 25.42 25.15 -1.66
N ARG A 77 24.55 26.16 -1.53
CA ARG A 77 24.51 27.05 -0.35
C ARG A 77 23.96 26.35 0.90
N MET A 78 22.88 25.58 0.76
CA MET A 78 22.15 25.03 1.91
C MET A 78 22.68 23.67 2.36
N LEU A 79 23.18 22.85 1.44
CA LEU A 79 23.61 21.48 1.73
C LEU A 79 25.10 21.24 1.48
N SER A 80 25.86 22.25 1.03
CA SER A 80 27.22 22.06 0.50
C SER A 80 27.30 21.02 -0.64
N MET A 81 26.20 20.84 -1.38
CA MET A 81 26.07 19.85 -2.45
C MET A 81 25.71 20.54 -3.76
N ARG A 82 26.68 20.65 -4.67
CA ARG A 82 26.44 21.12 -6.04
C ARG A 82 26.01 19.95 -6.91
N HIS A 83 24.88 20.06 -7.61
CA HIS A 83 24.47 19.00 -8.54
C HIS A 83 25.53 18.76 -9.62
N PHE A 84 25.87 17.48 -9.85
CA PHE A 84 26.69 17.04 -10.97
C PHE A 84 25.91 17.08 -12.28
N ASP A 85 26.63 17.06 -13.40
CA ASP A 85 26.00 17.13 -14.72
C ASP A 85 25.12 15.90 -14.99
N VAL A 86 25.52 14.72 -14.50
CA VAL A 86 24.70 13.50 -14.53
C VAL A 86 23.42 13.63 -13.69
N GLN A 87 23.46 14.40 -12.61
CA GLN A 87 22.28 14.66 -11.78
C GLN A 87 21.32 15.65 -12.47
N LEU A 88 21.85 16.63 -13.22
CA LEU A 88 21.03 17.49 -14.08
C LEU A 88 20.33 16.66 -15.17
N ILE A 89 21.03 15.71 -15.80
CA ILE A 89 20.41 14.77 -16.76
C ILE A 89 19.27 13.99 -16.10
N GLY A 90 19.51 13.43 -14.91
CA GLY A 90 18.48 12.72 -14.15
C GLY A 90 17.25 13.59 -13.86
N GLY A 91 17.46 14.84 -13.41
CA GLY A 91 16.39 15.79 -13.15
C GLY A 91 15.57 16.13 -14.39
N ILE A 92 16.22 16.29 -15.55
CA ILE A 92 15.53 16.53 -16.83
C ILE A 92 14.69 15.31 -17.23
N MET A 93 15.20 14.08 -17.02
CA MET A 93 14.43 12.86 -17.31
C MET A 93 13.21 12.72 -16.40
N LEU A 94 13.36 13.04 -15.11
CA LEU A 94 12.22 13.05 -14.18
C LEU A 94 11.17 14.08 -14.58
N HIS A 95 11.58 15.31 -14.95
CA HIS A 95 10.64 16.33 -15.40
C HIS A 95 9.85 15.91 -16.65
N ARG A 96 10.47 15.13 -17.54
CA ARG A 96 9.86 14.59 -18.76
C ARG A 96 8.99 13.34 -18.54
N GLY A 97 8.73 12.95 -17.29
CA GLY A 97 7.91 11.79 -16.99
C GLY A 97 8.58 10.45 -17.32
N LYS A 98 9.91 10.36 -17.15
CA LYS A 98 10.67 9.11 -17.37
C LYS A 98 11.22 8.55 -16.06
N ILE A 99 11.67 7.30 -16.12
CA ILE A 99 12.46 6.70 -15.05
C ILE A 99 13.94 6.99 -15.26
N ALA A 100 14.56 7.69 -14.31
CA ALA A 100 16.00 7.90 -14.28
C ALA A 100 16.69 6.74 -13.55
N GLU A 101 17.31 5.82 -14.30
CA GLU A 101 18.15 4.79 -13.69
C GLU A 101 19.52 5.38 -13.34
N MET A 102 19.76 5.60 -12.05
CA MET A 102 20.98 6.15 -11.48
C MET A 102 21.53 5.18 -10.43
N LYS A 103 22.79 4.76 -10.61
CA LYS A 103 23.43 3.82 -9.67
C LYS A 103 23.45 4.38 -8.25
N THR A 104 23.43 3.49 -7.26
CA THR A 104 23.36 3.89 -5.86
C THR A 104 24.58 4.73 -5.48
N GLY A 105 24.38 5.83 -4.75
CA GLY A 105 25.44 6.79 -4.43
C GLY A 105 25.64 7.89 -5.49
N GLU A 106 24.87 7.93 -6.56
CA GLU A 106 24.85 9.07 -7.51
C GLU A 106 23.99 10.26 -7.02
N GLY A 107 23.43 10.20 -5.80
CA GLY A 107 22.67 11.29 -5.20
C GLY A 107 21.22 11.41 -5.68
N LYS A 108 20.50 10.29 -5.82
CA LYS A 108 19.08 10.22 -6.25
C LYS A 108 18.16 11.21 -5.52
N THR A 109 18.24 11.26 -4.19
CA THR A 109 17.45 12.17 -3.36
C THR A 109 17.64 13.64 -3.74
N LEU A 110 18.88 14.05 -4.07
CA LEU A 110 19.20 15.40 -4.52
C LEU A 110 18.69 15.66 -5.95
N VAL A 111 18.69 14.66 -6.82
CA VAL A 111 18.21 14.77 -8.21
C VAL A 111 16.72 15.12 -8.27
N ALA A 112 15.90 14.52 -7.41
CA ALA A 112 14.46 14.80 -7.35
C ALA A 112 14.15 16.28 -7.12
N THR A 113 15.03 17.02 -6.43
CA THR A 113 14.82 18.45 -6.14
C THR A 113 14.69 19.33 -7.37
N LEU A 114 15.38 18.98 -8.45
CA LEU A 114 15.33 19.72 -9.69
C LEU A 114 13.94 19.63 -10.33
N ALA A 115 13.45 18.40 -10.51
CA ALA A 115 12.16 18.15 -11.14
C ALA A 115 10.99 18.58 -10.24
N ALA A 116 11.08 18.32 -8.94
CA ALA A 116 10.04 18.71 -7.99
C ALA A 116 9.89 20.23 -7.90
N TYR A 117 11.00 20.98 -7.79
CA TYR A 117 10.96 22.44 -7.80
C TYR A 117 10.34 23.00 -9.08
N LEU A 118 10.81 22.55 -10.25
CA LEU A 118 10.31 23.05 -11.54
C LEU A 118 8.80 22.83 -11.68
N ASN A 119 8.30 21.62 -11.36
CA ASN A 119 6.87 21.33 -11.46
C ASN A 119 6.04 21.99 -10.36
N ALA A 120 6.62 22.27 -9.20
CA ALA A 120 5.95 23.01 -8.12
C ALA A 120 5.73 24.50 -8.44
N LEU A 121 6.33 25.02 -9.51
CA LEU A 121 6.05 26.39 -9.99
C LEU A 121 4.61 26.55 -10.48
N ALA A 122 3.95 25.47 -10.93
CA ALA A 122 2.54 25.49 -11.34
C ALA A 122 1.56 25.67 -10.17
N GLY A 123 2.01 25.50 -8.91
CA GLY A 123 1.15 25.69 -7.72
C GLY A 123 0.16 24.55 -7.43
N GLU A 124 0.09 23.54 -8.29
CA GLU A 124 -0.83 22.40 -8.19
C GLU A 124 -0.40 21.35 -7.15
N GLY A 125 0.89 21.31 -6.83
CA GLY A 125 1.49 20.40 -5.84
C GLY A 125 2.26 19.23 -6.46
N VAL A 126 3.35 18.82 -5.81
CA VAL A 126 4.19 17.70 -6.24
C VAL A 126 4.27 16.65 -5.15
N HIS A 127 4.00 15.39 -5.48
CA HIS A 127 4.14 14.27 -4.55
C HIS A 127 5.49 13.57 -4.75
N VAL A 128 6.31 13.53 -3.71
CA VAL A 128 7.56 12.77 -3.68
C VAL A 128 7.34 11.51 -2.85
N VAL A 129 7.31 10.37 -3.52
CA VAL A 129 6.96 9.08 -2.91
C VAL A 129 8.22 8.33 -2.52
N THR A 130 8.27 7.85 -1.28
CA THR A 130 9.37 7.03 -0.75
C THR A 130 8.84 5.70 -0.22
N VAL A 131 9.75 4.79 0.11
CA VAL A 131 9.43 3.40 0.51
C VAL A 131 8.91 3.32 1.96
N ASN A 132 9.25 4.27 2.82
CA ASN A 132 8.80 4.26 4.22
C ASN A 132 8.77 5.66 4.83
N ASP A 133 8.03 5.81 5.93
CA ASP A 133 7.79 7.08 6.63
C ASP A 133 9.07 7.74 7.14
N TYR A 134 10.09 6.95 7.50
CA TYR A 134 11.39 7.49 7.93
C TYR A 134 12.07 8.23 6.77
N LEU A 135 12.13 7.63 5.58
CA LEU A 135 12.72 8.25 4.40
C LEU A 135 11.92 9.49 3.97
N ALA A 136 10.59 9.41 3.99
CA ALA A 136 9.73 10.56 3.69
C ALA A 136 10.05 11.75 4.60
N ARG A 137 10.10 11.53 5.93
CA ARG A 137 10.43 12.58 6.90
C ARG A 137 11.86 13.09 6.75
N ARG A 138 12.83 12.19 6.66
CA ARG A 138 14.24 12.54 6.51
C ARG A 138 14.46 13.40 5.27
N ASP A 139 13.87 13.02 4.15
CA ASP A 139 14.09 13.71 2.87
C ASP A 139 13.32 15.04 2.81
N ALA A 140 12.13 15.11 3.42
CA ALA A 140 11.41 16.39 3.63
C ALA A 140 12.19 17.37 4.54
N ASP A 141 12.87 16.87 5.57
CA ASP A 141 13.70 17.68 6.45
C ASP A 141 15.01 18.10 5.77
N TRP A 142 15.63 17.19 5.01
CA TRP A 142 16.94 17.37 4.40
C TRP A 142 16.87 18.14 3.07
N MET A 143 16.14 17.63 2.07
CA MET A 143 15.98 18.32 0.78
C MET A 143 15.04 19.51 0.88
N GLY A 144 14.09 19.49 1.82
CA GLY A 144 13.20 20.62 2.06
C GLY A 144 13.91 21.90 2.48
N ARG A 145 15.18 21.84 2.88
CA ARG A 145 16.02 23.03 3.07
C ARG A 145 16.17 23.84 1.79
N ILE A 146 16.35 23.17 0.65
CA ILE A 146 16.48 23.81 -0.66
C ILE A 146 15.16 24.50 -1.02
N TYR A 147 14.04 23.78 -0.94
CA TYR A 147 12.72 24.31 -1.27
C TYR A 147 12.33 25.50 -0.36
N ARG A 148 12.46 25.33 0.96
CA ARG A 148 12.13 26.37 1.94
C ARG A 148 13.03 27.59 1.81
N PHE A 149 14.32 27.38 1.52
CA PHE A 149 15.22 28.49 1.19
C PHE A 149 14.68 29.25 -0.01
N LEU A 150 14.33 28.57 -1.11
CA LEU A 150 13.75 29.18 -2.31
C LEU A 150 12.29 29.66 -2.15
N GLY A 151 11.73 29.67 -0.93
CA GLY A 151 10.38 30.20 -0.66
C GLY A 151 9.24 29.24 -0.97
N MET A 152 9.50 27.96 -1.20
CA MET A 152 8.49 26.92 -1.34
C MET A 152 8.13 26.27 0.01
N THR A 153 6.90 25.79 0.09
CA THR A 153 6.35 25.06 1.24
C THR A 153 6.54 23.55 1.06
N VAL A 154 6.83 22.84 2.16
CA VAL A 154 7.11 21.40 2.15
C VAL A 154 6.28 20.71 3.21
N GLY A 155 5.42 19.79 2.80
CA GLY A 155 4.62 18.91 3.65
C GLY A 155 5.21 17.50 3.72
N VAL A 156 4.88 16.78 4.79
CA VAL A 156 5.17 15.35 4.92
C VAL A 156 3.93 14.64 5.45
N ILE A 157 3.56 13.54 4.80
CA ILE A 157 2.51 12.63 5.25
C ILE A 157 3.17 11.48 6.00
N GLN A 158 2.69 11.22 7.21
CA GLN A 158 3.11 10.10 8.06
C GLN A 158 1.88 9.38 8.60
N HIS A 159 2.05 8.12 9.00
CA HIS A 159 0.98 7.27 9.47
C HIS A 159 0.10 7.90 10.57
N ASP A 160 0.73 8.48 11.59
CA ASP A 160 0.06 8.97 12.81
C ASP A 160 -0.60 10.37 12.66
N LEU A 161 -0.61 10.95 11.45
CA LEU A 161 -1.19 12.28 11.24
C LEU A 161 -2.72 12.26 11.19
N ARG A 162 -3.33 13.29 11.80
CA ARG A 162 -4.77 13.55 11.73
C ARG A 162 -5.15 14.23 10.42
N ASP A 163 -6.43 14.16 10.04
CA ASP A 163 -6.94 14.77 8.80
C ASP A 163 -6.57 16.26 8.63
N ALA A 164 -6.61 17.06 9.70
CA ALA A 164 -6.24 18.48 9.62
C ALA A 164 -4.75 18.68 9.26
N GLU A 165 -3.87 17.82 9.79
CA GLU A 165 -2.44 17.85 9.52
C GLU A 165 -2.13 17.35 8.10
N ARG A 166 -2.83 16.29 7.67
CA ARG A 166 -2.77 15.79 6.27
C ARG A 166 -3.23 16.86 5.29
N HIS A 167 -4.37 17.50 5.55
CA HIS A 167 -4.88 18.59 4.72
C HIS A 167 -3.85 19.74 4.59
N ALA A 168 -3.22 20.14 5.70
CA ALA A 168 -2.17 21.16 5.66
C ALA A 168 -0.94 20.70 4.84
N ALA A 169 -0.51 19.45 5.00
CA ALA A 169 0.64 18.89 4.30
C ALA A 169 0.40 18.81 2.79
N TYR A 170 -0.77 18.35 2.33
CA TYR A 170 -1.10 18.28 0.90
C TYR A 170 -1.20 19.65 0.22
N ARG A 171 -1.51 20.71 0.97
CA ARG A 171 -1.56 22.09 0.47
C ARG A 171 -0.18 22.71 0.25
N CYS A 172 0.88 22.08 0.73
CA CYS A 172 2.24 22.51 0.43
C CYS A 172 2.60 22.29 -1.04
N ASP A 173 3.50 23.12 -1.57
CA ASP A 173 4.01 23.03 -2.94
C ASP A 173 4.59 21.64 -3.24
N ILE A 174 5.27 21.05 -2.27
CA ILE A 174 5.84 19.70 -2.36
C ILE A 174 5.43 18.89 -1.12
N THR A 175 4.97 17.66 -1.33
CA THR A 175 4.51 16.75 -0.28
C THR A 175 5.27 15.44 -0.36
N TYR A 176 6.01 15.12 0.69
CA TYR A 176 6.65 13.82 0.84
C TYR A 176 5.70 12.83 1.51
N GLY A 177 5.79 11.55 1.14
CA GLY A 177 5.00 10.50 1.78
C GLY A 177 5.36 9.12 1.26
N THR A 178 4.62 8.12 1.70
CA THR A 178 4.74 6.76 1.18
C THR A 178 3.59 6.45 0.23
N ASN A 179 3.82 5.49 -0.67
CA ASN A 179 2.80 4.96 -1.57
C ASN A 179 1.54 4.50 -0.82
N ASN A 180 1.72 3.84 0.34
CA ASN A 180 0.61 3.41 1.20
C ASN A 180 -0.21 4.60 1.71
N GLU A 181 0.45 5.62 2.29
CA GLU A 181 -0.26 6.77 2.85
C GLU A 181 -1.00 7.56 1.76
N PHE A 182 -0.36 7.84 0.63
CA PHE A 182 -0.99 8.50 -0.52
C PHE A 182 -2.18 7.72 -1.07
N GLY A 183 -2.04 6.40 -1.26
CA GLY A 183 -3.11 5.58 -1.79
C GLY A 183 -4.27 5.40 -0.80
N PHE A 184 -4.01 5.27 0.50
CA PHE A 184 -5.06 5.20 1.50
C PHE A 184 -5.77 6.54 1.73
N ASP A 185 -5.08 7.68 1.64
CA ASP A 185 -5.73 8.99 1.67
C ASP A 185 -6.65 9.18 0.47
N TYR A 186 -6.26 8.72 -0.72
CA TYR A 186 -7.15 8.66 -1.88
C TYR A 186 -8.40 7.82 -1.62
N LEU A 187 -8.24 6.61 -1.06
CA LEU A 187 -9.40 5.76 -0.73
C LEU A 187 -10.28 6.40 0.35
N ARG A 188 -9.70 7.01 1.38
CA ARG A 188 -10.42 7.71 2.46
C ARG A 188 -11.19 8.91 1.95
N ASP A 189 -10.60 9.72 1.07
CA ASP A 189 -11.26 10.90 0.51
C ASP A 189 -12.52 10.49 -0.28
N ASN A 190 -12.47 9.41 -1.06
CA ASN A 190 -13.64 8.89 -1.77
C ASN A 190 -14.72 8.25 -0.87
N MET A 191 -14.46 8.13 0.43
CA MET A 191 -15.42 7.68 1.45
C MET A 191 -15.98 8.82 2.32
N LYS A 192 -15.56 10.07 2.12
CA LYS A 192 -16.03 11.23 2.89
C LYS A 192 -17.39 11.72 2.38
N PHE A 193 -18.09 12.45 3.24
CA PHE A 193 -19.43 13.01 2.98
C PHE A 193 -19.39 14.53 2.71
N ASP A 194 -18.21 15.13 2.67
CA ASP A 194 -18.03 16.55 2.41
C ASP A 194 -16.68 16.76 1.71
N VAL A 195 -16.68 17.50 0.59
CA VAL A 195 -15.47 17.86 -0.16
C VAL A 195 -14.51 18.65 0.70
N ALA A 196 -15.01 19.48 1.63
CA ALA A 196 -14.16 20.24 2.54
C ALA A 196 -13.33 19.36 3.49
N GLN A 197 -13.71 18.09 3.66
CA GLN A 197 -12.95 17.13 4.45
C GLN A 197 -11.87 16.42 3.63
N PHE A 198 -11.84 16.54 2.30
CA PHE A 198 -10.82 15.89 1.47
C PHE A 198 -9.46 16.41 1.87
N VAL A 199 -8.49 15.50 2.07
CA VAL A 199 -7.13 15.90 2.43
C VAL A 199 -6.28 16.14 1.19
N GLN A 200 -6.49 15.36 0.12
CA GLN A 200 -5.77 15.51 -1.14
C GLN A 200 -6.36 16.63 -2.01
N ARG A 201 -5.55 17.12 -2.96
CA ARG A 201 -5.93 18.21 -3.87
C ARG A 201 -5.71 17.92 -5.36
N GLY A 202 -5.74 16.64 -5.74
CA GLY A 202 -5.48 16.18 -7.11
C GLY A 202 -4.22 15.33 -7.25
N HIS A 203 -3.93 14.87 -8.46
CA HIS A 203 -2.81 14.00 -8.80
C HIS A 203 -2.06 14.60 -10.00
N HIS A 204 -1.23 15.61 -9.77
CA HIS A 204 -0.59 16.37 -10.85
C HIS A 204 0.77 15.79 -11.25
N PHE A 205 1.73 15.79 -10.33
CA PHE A 205 3.07 15.24 -10.58
C PHE A 205 3.55 14.36 -9.42
N ALA A 206 3.96 13.13 -9.75
CA ALA A 206 4.62 12.22 -8.82
C ALA A 206 6.06 11.92 -9.22
N VAL A 207 6.97 12.00 -8.25
CA VAL A 207 8.34 11.48 -8.32
C VAL A 207 8.44 10.28 -7.39
N VAL A 208 8.52 9.08 -7.94
CA VAL A 208 8.61 7.84 -7.17
C VAL A 208 10.09 7.48 -6.95
N ASP A 209 10.57 7.61 -5.72
CA ASP A 209 11.89 7.10 -5.34
C ASP A 209 11.83 5.57 -5.19
N GLU A 210 12.93 4.91 -5.59
CA GLU A 210 13.01 3.45 -5.66
C GLU A 210 11.82 2.82 -6.40
N VAL A 211 11.54 3.35 -7.60
CA VAL A 211 10.37 3.02 -8.42
C VAL A 211 10.18 1.52 -8.68
N ASP A 212 11.27 0.75 -8.75
CA ASP A 212 11.21 -0.70 -8.91
C ASP A 212 10.69 -1.41 -7.65
N SER A 213 11.00 -0.92 -6.46
CA SER A 213 10.38 -1.48 -5.26
C SER A 213 8.91 -1.12 -5.14
N ILE A 214 8.55 0.12 -5.42
CA ILE A 214 7.17 0.57 -5.22
C ILE A 214 6.23 0.03 -6.31
N LEU A 215 6.61 0.20 -7.59
CA LEU A 215 5.74 -0.12 -8.72
C LEU A 215 5.86 -1.57 -9.22
N ILE A 216 6.82 -2.36 -8.71
CA ILE A 216 7.04 -3.77 -9.10
C ILE A 216 6.99 -4.71 -7.88
N ASP A 217 7.74 -4.45 -6.81
CA ASP A 217 7.73 -5.35 -5.64
C ASP A 217 6.47 -5.22 -4.78
N GLU A 218 6.07 -4.00 -4.46
CA GLU A 218 4.91 -3.72 -3.59
C GLU A 218 3.60 -3.78 -4.38
N ALA A 219 3.65 -3.58 -5.70
CA ALA A 219 2.54 -3.72 -6.63
C ALA A 219 2.02 -5.16 -6.83
N ARG A 220 2.38 -6.08 -5.92
CA ARG A 220 1.85 -7.44 -5.81
C ARG A 220 0.57 -7.53 -4.99
N THR A 221 0.28 -6.54 -4.15
CA THR A 221 -0.90 -6.50 -3.29
C THR A 221 -1.65 -5.18 -3.48
N PRO A 222 -2.98 -5.20 -3.61
CA PRO A 222 -3.76 -3.97 -3.70
C PRO A 222 -3.88 -3.29 -2.32
N LEU A 223 -4.20 -2.00 -2.32
CA LEU A 223 -4.63 -1.28 -1.12
C LEU A 223 -6.11 -1.54 -0.91
N ILE A 224 -6.46 -2.02 0.28
CA ILE A 224 -7.84 -2.38 0.63
C ILE A 224 -8.20 -1.73 1.97
N ILE A 225 -9.31 -1.00 2.01
CA ILE A 225 -9.99 -0.61 3.24
C ILE A 225 -11.13 -1.60 3.47
N SER A 226 -11.05 -2.36 4.55
CA SER A 226 -12.11 -3.28 4.96
C SER A 226 -12.87 -2.74 6.16
N GLY A 227 -14.15 -3.08 6.26
CA GLY A 227 -14.99 -2.79 7.42
C GLY A 227 -15.93 -3.94 7.74
N PRO A 228 -16.59 -3.92 8.91
CA PRO A 228 -17.50 -4.99 9.30
C PRO A 228 -18.66 -5.06 8.31
N ALA A 229 -18.95 -6.26 7.84
CA ALA A 229 -20.07 -6.51 6.96
C ALA A 229 -21.40 -6.27 7.67
N GLN A 230 -22.38 -5.78 6.91
CA GLN A 230 -23.75 -5.60 7.43
C GLN A 230 -24.55 -6.91 7.40
N GLN A 231 -24.07 -7.93 6.69
CA GLN A 231 -24.76 -9.20 6.52
C GLN A 231 -24.88 -10.01 7.82
N SER A 232 -25.98 -10.76 7.89
CA SER A 232 -26.28 -11.65 9.02
C SER A 232 -25.36 -12.87 9.01
N THR A 233 -24.79 -13.22 10.17
CA THR A 233 -24.02 -14.46 10.37
C THR A 233 -24.88 -15.74 10.28
N GLU A 234 -26.20 -15.60 10.10
CA GLU A 234 -27.15 -16.71 9.98
C GLU A 234 -26.82 -17.66 8.83
N LEU A 235 -26.32 -17.13 7.71
CA LEU A 235 -26.04 -17.96 6.53
C LEU A 235 -24.97 -19.02 6.82
N TYR A 236 -23.93 -18.68 7.57
CA TYR A 236 -22.94 -19.65 8.03
C TYR A 236 -23.53 -20.77 8.87
N TYR A 237 -24.46 -20.45 9.77
CA TYR A 237 -25.14 -21.46 10.57
C TYR A 237 -26.04 -22.36 9.73
N GLU A 238 -26.69 -21.82 8.70
CA GLU A 238 -27.52 -22.61 7.78
C GLU A 238 -26.69 -23.54 6.91
N VAL A 239 -25.61 -23.02 6.31
CA VAL A 239 -24.72 -23.78 5.44
C VAL A 239 -23.97 -24.86 6.24
N ASP A 240 -23.46 -24.54 7.43
CA ASP A 240 -22.78 -25.53 8.29
C ASP A 240 -23.66 -26.75 8.61
N ARG A 241 -24.99 -26.57 8.73
CA ARG A 241 -25.92 -27.68 9.00
C ARG A 241 -26.07 -28.65 7.82
N ILE A 242 -25.78 -28.20 6.59
CA ILE A 242 -25.93 -29.04 5.40
C ILE A 242 -24.63 -29.75 5.03
N ILE A 243 -23.45 -29.16 5.30
CA ILE A 243 -22.16 -29.72 4.89
C ILE A 243 -21.93 -31.16 5.38
N PRO A 244 -22.22 -31.52 6.65
CA PRO A 244 -22.08 -32.90 7.13
C PRO A 244 -22.97 -33.93 6.43
N ARG A 245 -23.95 -33.50 5.60
CA ARG A 245 -24.83 -34.39 4.83
C ARG A 245 -24.25 -34.75 3.46
N LEU A 246 -23.22 -34.04 3.00
CA LEU A 246 -22.51 -34.32 1.75
C LEU A 246 -21.51 -35.46 1.95
N LYS A 247 -21.41 -36.34 0.97
CA LYS A 247 -20.51 -37.49 0.97
C LYS A 247 -19.16 -37.12 0.34
N PRO A 248 -18.03 -37.37 1.03
CA PRO A 248 -16.72 -37.15 0.43
C PRO A 248 -16.47 -38.13 -0.72
N GLY A 249 -16.01 -37.60 -1.85
CA GLY A 249 -15.54 -38.36 -3.01
C GLY A 249 -14.02 -38.63 -2.95
N ALA A 250 -13.43 -38.89 -4.11
CA ALA A 250 -12.02 -39.24 -4.25
C ALA A 250 -11.05 -38.13 -3.80
N VAL A 251 -9.89 -38.55 -3.27
CA VAL A 251 -8.78 -37.68 -2.87
C VAL A 251 -7.71 -37.69 -3.96
N THR A 252 -7.33 -36.52 -4.46
CA THR A 252 -6.35 -36.36 -5.55
C THR A 252 -5.06 -35.72 -5.06
N GLN A 253 -3.92 -36.11 -5.65
CA GLN A 253 -2.61 -35.54 -5.35
C GLN A 253 -2.08 -34.69 -6.53
N GLY A 254 -2.71 -33.55 -6.79
CA GLY A 254 -2.32 -32.59 -7.83
C GLY A 254 -3.13 -32.65 -9.13
N ASN A 255 -2.59 -32.07 -10.22
CA ASN A 255 -3.31 -31.88 -11.48
C ASN A 255 -3.73 -33.22 -12.11
N VAL A 256 -5.04 -33.50 -12.04
CA VAL A 256 -5.66 -34.65 -12.69
C VAL A 256 -5.96 -34.32 -14.16
N PRO A 257 -5.60 -35.17 -15.14
CA PRO A 257 -5.99 -35.01 -16.54
C PRO A 257 -7.51 -34.94 -16.70
N ALA A 258 -8.02 -34.08 -17.59
CA ALA A 258 -9.46 -33.85 -17.79
C ALA A 258 -10.25 -35.13 -18.07
N GLU A 259 -9.67 -36.08 -18.80
CA GLU A 259 -10.29 -37.37 -19.16
C GLU A 259 -10.59 -38.27 -17.95
N ARG A 260 -9.86 -38.10 -16.84
CA ARG A 260 -10.02 -38.91 -15.62
C ARG A 260 -10.96 -38.27 -14.61
N ARG A 261 -11.58 -37.14 -14.96
CA ARG A 261 -12.30 -36.28 -14.04
C ARG A 261 -13.76 -36.67 -13.91
N GLU A 262 -14.43 -37.01 -15.01
CA GLU A 262 -15.79 -37.58 -14.99
C GLU A 262 -15.85 -38.85 -14.13
N GLU A 263 -14.84 -39.73 -14.24
CA GLU A 263 -14.74 -40.96 -13.42
C GLU A 263 -14.58 -40.66 -11.91
N LEU A 264 -14.03 -39.51 -11.55
CA LEU A 264 -13.85 -39.09 -10.16
C LEU A 264 -15.09 -38.39 -9.62
N GLU A 265 -15.86 -37.68 -10.44
CA GLU A 265 -17.08 -36.99 -10.01
C GLU A 265 -18.17 -37.97 -9.53
N ASP A 266 -18.21 -39.18 -10.09
CA ASP A 266 -19.12 -40.26 -9.67
C ASP A 266 -18.80 -40.84 -8.28
N THR A 267 -17.67 -40.46 -7.66
CA THR A 267 -17.23 -41.05 -6.39
C THR A 267 -17.85 -40.40 -5.15
N GLY A 268 -18.43 -39.20 -5.26
CA GLY A 268 -19.05 -38.50 -4.13
C GLY A 268 -19.59 -37.11 -4.49
N ASP A 269 -20.03 -36.38 -3.47
CA ASP A 269 -20.66 -35.06 -3.61
C ASP A 269 -19.63 -33.90 -3.67
N PHE A 270 -18.37 -34.18 -3.31
CA PHE A 270 -17.26 -33.24 -3.45
C PHE A 270 -15.91 -33.98 -3.51
N LEU A 271 -14.90 -33.36 -4.14
CA LEU A 271 -13.55 -33.89 -4.30
C LEU A 271 -12.54 -33.10 -3.48
N LYS A 272 -11.52 -33.77 -2.94
CA LYS A 272 -10.46 -33.17 -2.12
C LYS A 272 -9.09 -33.27 -2.82
N ASP A 273 -8.41 -32.14 -2.99
CA ASP A 273 -7.00 -32.09 -3.40
C ASP A 273 -6.12 -31.74 -2.21
N GLU A 274 -5.33 -32.71 -1.75
CA GLU A 274 -4.44 -32.53 -0.60
C GLU A 274 -3.19 -31.71 -0.93
N LYS A 275 -2.72 -31.77 -2.19
CA LYS A 275 -1.50 -31.06 -2.61
C LYS A 275 -1.74 -29.56 -2.68
N HIS A 276 -2.92 -29.16 -3.19
CA HIS A 276 -3.29 -27.76 -3.32
C HIS A 276 -4.15 -27.24 -2.15
N LYS A 277 -4.50 -28.11 -1.19
CA LYS A 277 -5.44 -27.81 -0.08
C LYS A 277 -6.74 -27.17 -0.62
N THR A 278 -7.37 -27.80 -1.63
CA THR A 278 -8.63 -27.33 -2.24
C THR A 278 -9.72 -28.38 -2.18
N VAL A 279 -10.98 -27.93 -2.10
CA VAL A 279 -12.19 -28.78 -2.20
C VAL A 279 -13.02 -28.29 -3.37
N THR A 280 -13.58 -29.21 -4.16
CA THR A 280 -14.42 -28.87 -5.32
C THR A 280 -15.73 -29.62 -5.24
N LEU A 281 -16.86 -28.93 -5.40
CA LEU A 281 -18.17 -29.56 -5.50
C LEU A 281 -18.33 -30.31 -6.83
N THR A 282 -18.91 -31.51 -6.78
CA THR A 282 -19.32 -32.25 -7.99
C THR A 282 -20.75 -31.86 -8.39
N GLU A 283 -21.19 -32.21 -9.60
CA GLU A 283 -22.56 -31.93 -10.06
C GLU A 283 -23.64 -32.54 -9.15
N SER A 284 -23.38 -33.75 -8.63
CA SER A 284 -24.26 -34.41 -7.66
C SER A 284 -24.36 -33.64 -6.35
N GLY A 285 -23.23 -33.16 -5.82
CA GLY A 285 -23.20 -32.31 -4.64
C GLY A 285 -23.92 -30.99 -4.84
N MET A 286 -23.84 -30.40 -6.03
CA MET A 286 -24.49 -29.14 -6.35
C MET A 286 -26.01 -29.29 -6.32
N ALA A 287 -26.54 -30.33 -6.96
CA ALA A 287 -27.96 -30.63 -6.93
C ALA A 287 -28.49 -30.88 -5.51
N ILE A 288 -27.70 -31.50 -4.64
CA ILE A 288 -28.05 -31.71 -3.23
C ILE A 288 -28.07 -30.37 -2.49
N CYS A 289 -27.07 -29.51 -2.69
CA CYS A 289 -27.01 -28.19 -2.06
C CYS A 289 -28.18 -27.30 -2.51
N GLU A 290 -28.49 -27.25 -3.80
CA GLU A 290 -29.64 -26.53 -4.36
C GLU A 290 -30.95 -26.98 -3.73
N LYS A 291 -31.12 -28.30 -3.56
CA LYS A 291 -32.32 -28.87 -2.94
C LYS A 291 -32.43 -28.51 -1.45
N LEU A 292 -31.32 -28.56 -0.71
CA LEU A 292 -31.29 -28.31 0.73
C LEU A 292 -31.41 -26.81 1.07
N LEU A 293 -30.99 -25.93 0.16
CA LEU A 293 -31.01 -24.47 0.31
C LEU A 293 -32.03 -23.78 -0.60
N LYS A 294 -33.06 -24.52 -1.04
CA LYS A 294 -34.08 -24.01 -1.98
C LYS A 294 -34.78 -22.74 -1.51
N HIS A 295 -34.91 -22.52 -0.20
CA HIS A 295 -35.52 -21.30 0.36
C HIS A 295 -34.63 -20.06 0.28
N ARG A 296 -33.31 -20.23 0.06
CA ARG A 296 -32.33 -19.15 -0.15
C ARG A 296 -31.91 -18.99 -1.61
N LEU A 297 -32.19 -19.99 -2.45
CA LEU A 297 -31.78 -20.00 -3.85
C LEU A 297 -32.65 -19.01 -4.65
N GLN A 298 -32.01 -18.05 -5.30
CA GLN A 298 -32.63 -17.16 -6.28
C GLN A 298 -32.84 -17.90 -7.61
N PRO A 299 -33.76 -17.43 -8.49
CA PRO A 299 -33.96 -18.04 -9.81
C PRO A 299 -32.65 -18.21 -10.57
N GLY A 300 -32.38 -19.43 -11.06
CA GLY A 300 -31.07 -19.83 -11.59
C GLY A 300 -30.47 -20.99 -10.78
N GLY A 301 -29.38 -21.58 -11.27
CA GLY A 301 -28.61 -22.59 -10.53
C GLY A 301 -27.64 -21.97 -9.51
N LEU A 302 -26.88 -22.77 -8.78
CA LEU A 302 -25.85 -22.27 -7.84
C LEU A 302 -24.76 -21.43 -8.50
N TYR A 303 -24.49 -21.64 -9.79
CA TYR A 303 -23.52 -20.86 -10.57
C TYR A 303 -24.08 -19.56 -11.16
N ASP A 304 -25.37 -19.28 -10.94
CA ASP A 304 -25.96 -18.02 -11.32
C ASP A 304 -25.31 -16.88 -10.50
N PRO A 305 -24.97 -15.72 -11.13
CA PRO A 305 -24.40 -14.57 -10.43
C PRO A 305 -25.15 -14.17 -9.15
N SER A 306 -26.49 -14.30 -9.11
CA SER A 306 -27.28 -13.96 -7.91
C SER A 306 -27.06 -14.92 -6.74
N ASN A 307 -26.58 -16.14 -7.00
CA ASN A 307 -26.34 -17.20 -6.03
C ASN A 307 -24.86 -17.37 -5.66
N MET A 308 -23.94 -16.57 -6.25
CA MET A 308 -22.50 -16.66 -5.98
C MET A 308 -22.11 -16.52 -4.49
N PRO A 309 -22.72 -15.61 -3.69
CA PRO A 309 -22.44 -15.56 -2.25
C PRO A 309 -22.82 -16.87 -1.54
N LEU A 310 -23.91 -17.51 -1.93
CA LEU A 310 -24.34 -18.79 -1.36
C LEU A 310 -23.36 -19.91 -1.70
N LEU A 311 -22.95 -19.99 -2.97
CA LEU A 311 -21.94 -20.95 -3.44
C LEU A 311 -20.61 -20.76 -2.70
N HIS A 312 -20.20 -19.52 -2.47
CA HIS A 312 -19.01 -19.20 -1.71
C HIS A 312 -19.06 -19.75 -0.29
N HIS A 313 -20.14 -19.46 0.45
CA HIS A 313 -20.32 -19.96 1.82
C HIS A 313 -20.29 -21.49 1.88
N ILE A 314 -20.90 -22.17 0.90
CA ILE A 314 -20.85 -23.64 0.78
C ILE A 314 -19.41 -24.12 0.61
N ASN A 315 -18.64 -23.50 -0.28
CA ASN A 315 -17.24 -23.85 -0.51
C ASN A 315 -16.37 -23.61 0.72
N GLN A 316 -16.53 -22.48 1.41
CA GLN A 316 -15.77 -22.19 2.63
C GLN A 316 -16.12 -23.15 3.77
N ALA A 317 -17.40 -23.49 3.94
CA ALA A 317 -17.83 -24.49 4.91
C ALA A 317 -17.29 -25.89 4.56
N LEU A 318 -17.28 -26.28 3.28
CA LEU A 318 -16.65 -27.53 2.84
C LEU A 318 -15.15 -27.59 3.13
N ARG A 319 -14.43 -26.49 2.84
CA ARG A 319 -13.00 -26.37 3.17
C ARG A 319 -12.79 -26.47 4.67
N ALA A 320 -13.54 -25.72 5.48
CA ALA A 320 -13.48 -25.75 6.93
C ALA A 320 -13.69 -27.18 7.48
N HIS A 321 -14.67 -27.93 6.96
CA HIS A 321 -14.95 -29.31 7.39
C HIS A 321 -13.90 -30.32 6.92
N SER A 322 -13.41 -30.18 5.69
CA SER A 322 -12.65 -31.25 5.01
C SER A 322 -11.13 -31.08 5.01
N LEU A 323 -10.65 -29.85 5.19
CA LEU A 323 -9.22 -29.51 5.10
C LEU A 323 -8.62 -28.99 6.41
N PHE A 324 -9.42 -28.38 7.28
CA PHE A 324 -8.94 -27.76 8.51
C PHE A 324 -9.31 -28.61 9.72
N GLU A 325 -8.31 -29.14 10.40
CA GLU A 325 -8.47 -30.03 11.53
C GLU A 325 -8.22 -29.33 12.86
N ARG A 326 -9.12 -29.59 13.80
CA ARG A 326 -8.98 -29.12 15.18
C ARG A 326 -7.79 -29.79 15.85
N ASP A 327 -7.07 -29.00 16.64
CA ASP A 327 -5.83 -29.34 17.33
C ASP A 327 -4.62 -29.59 16.40
N VAL A 328 -4.78 -29.36 15.09
CA VAL A 328 -3.70 -29.40 14.09
C VAL A 328 -3.52 -28.01 13.46
N ASP A 329 -4.54 -27.51 12.75
CA ASP A 329 -4.50 -26.21 12.07
C ASP A 329 -4.99 -25.07 12.99
N TYR A 330 -5.82 -25.40 13.97
CA TYR A 330 -6.36 -24.44 14.95
C TYR A 330 -6.79 -25.11 16.25
N MET A 331 -6.97 -24.30 17.28
CA MET A 331 -7.51 -24.73 18.57
C MET A 331 -8.62 -23.79 19.02
N VAL A 332 -9.66 -24.34 19.65
CA VAL A 332 -10.73 -23.52 20.25
C VAL A 332 -10.36 -23.21 21.70
N LYS A 333 -10.19 -21.94 22.02
CA LYS A 333 -9.84 -21.47 23.37
C LYS A 333 -10.73 -20.29 23.77
N ASP A 334 -11.26 -20.31 24.99
CA ASP A 334 -12.13 -19.27 25.54
C ASP A 334 -13.34 -18.94 24.63
N GLY A 335 -13.84 -19.94 23.90
CA GLY A 335 -14.94 -19.76 22.95
C GLY A 335 -14.53 -18.95 21.71
N GLN A 336 -13.27 -19.04 21.27
CA GLN A 336 -12.76 -18.44 20.03
C GLN A 336 -11.85 -19.43 19.30
N VAL A 337 -11.81 -19.34 17.97
CA VAL A 337 -10.89 -20.12 17.14
C VAL A 337 -9.53 -19.41 17.08
N VAL A 338 -8.45 -20.10 17.47
CA VAL A 338 -7.08 -19.59 17.44
C VAL A 338 -6.23 -20.47 16.52
N ILE A 339 -5.64 -19.86 15.49
CA ILE A 339 -4.82 -20.58 14.49
C ILE A 339 -3.56 -21.14 15.15
N VAL A 340 -3.18 -22.37 14.80
CA VAL A 340 -1.93 -23.02 15.19
C VAL A 340 -0.96 -22.90 14.01
N ASP A 341 0.27 -22.44 14.29
CA ASP A 341 1.32 -22.38 13.30
C ASP A 341 1.81 -23.80 12.93
N GLU A 342 1.73 -24.16 11.65
CA GLU A 342 2.02 -25.51 11.11
C GLU A 342 3.48 -25.96 11.38
N PHE A 343 4.42 -25.03 11.51
CA PHE A 343 5.84 -25.34 11.69
C PHE A 343 6.27 -25.38 13.16
N THR A 344 5.67 -24.53 13.99
CA THR A 344 6.11 -24.33 15.39
C THR A 344 5.13 -24.87 16.42
N GLY A 345 3.90 -25.21 16.01
CA GLY A 345 2.80 -25.62 16.89
C GLY A 345 2.36 -24.51 17.85
N ARG A 346 2.77 -23.26 17.62
CA ARG A 346 2.44 -22.12 18.48
C ARG A 346 1.08 -21.55 18.12
N LEU A 347 0.33 -21.16 19.14
CA LEU A 347 -0.92 -20.42 18.96
C LEU A 347 -0.62 -19.00 18.45
N MET A 348 -1.37 -18.57 17.43
CA MET A 348 -1.28 -17.25 16.82
C MET A 348 -2.53 -16.41 17.16
N PRO A 349 -2.65 -15.90 18.41
CA PRO A 349 -3.78 -15.08 18.80
C PRO A 349 -3.82 -13.78 17.97
N GLY A 350 -5.02 -13.39 17.54
CA GLY A 350 -5.24 -12.20 16.70
C GLY A 350 -5.10 -12.44 15.20
N ARG A 351 -4.65 -13.62 14.75
CA ARG A 351 -4.70 -14.01 13.33
C ARG A 351 -6.02 -14.71 13.01
N ARG A 352 -6.57 -14.39 11.84
CA ARG A 352 -7.78 -15.00 11.28
C ARG A 352 -7.51 -15.44 9.84
N TRP A 353 -8.20 -16.46 9.38
CA TRP A 353 -8.21 -16.77 7.95
C TRP A 353 -9.15 -15.80 7.24
N SER A 354 -8.76 -15.35 6.06
CA SER A 354 -9.55 -14.44 5.25
C SER A 354 -10.74 -15.16 4.60
N ASP A 355 -11.58 -14.38 3.92
CA ASP A 355 -12.52 -14.91 2.92
C ASP A 355 -13.58 -15.87 3.50
N GLY A 356 -14.18 -15.48 4.63
CA GLY A 356 -15.25 -16.26 5.27
C GLY A 356 -14.81 -17.61 5.89
N LEU A 357 -13.57 -18.08 5.62
CA LEU A 357 -13.09 -19.37 6.11
C LEU A 357 -13.02 -19.41 7.64
N HIS A 358 -12.60 -18.32 8.28
CA HIS A 358 -12.56 -18.27 9.74
C HIS A 358 -13.96 -18.33 10.34
N GLN A 359 -14.93 -17.65 9.74
CA GLN A 359 -16.34 -17.70 10.12
C GLN A 359 -16.93 -19.09 9.89
N ALA A 360 -16.55 -19.76 8.80
CA ALA A 360 -16.95 -21.15 8.53
C ALA A 360 -16.36 -22.14 9.56
N VAL A 361 -15.11 -21.95 10.01
CA VAL A 361 -14.52 -22.74 11.10
C VAL A 361 -15.17 -22.40 12.45
N GLU A 362 -15.48 -21.14 12.72
CA GLU A 362 -16.25 -20.72 13.91
C GLU A 362 -17.64 -21.39 13.91
N ALA A 363 -18.31 -21.47 12.74
CA ALA A 363 -19.59 -22.16 12.57
C ALA A 363 -19.46 -23.67 12.83
N LYS A 364 -18.48 -24.33 12.21
CA LYS A 364 -18.15 -25.75 12.38
C LYS A 364 -17.96 -26.12 13.85
N GLU A 365 -17.22 -25.30 14.58
CA GLU A 365 -16.93 -25.52 16.01
C GLU A 365 -18.03 -25.03 16.94
N LYS A 366 -19.13 -24.49 16.39
CA LYS A 366 -20.29 -23.95 17.13
C LYS A 366 -19.88 -22.83 18.10
N VAL A 367 -18.93 -22.03 17.67
CA VAL A 367 -18.44 -20.84 18.35
C VAL A 367 -19.28 -19.63 17.91
N LYS A 368 -19.24 -18.53 18.68
CA LYS A 368 -19.84 -17.26 18.26
C LYS A 368 -19.13 -16.79 16.99
N ILE A 369 -19.88 -16.71 15.90
CA ILE A 369 -19.36 -16.22 14.62
C ILE A 369 -19.24 -14.70 14.73
N GLU A 370 -18.05 -14.18 14.49
CA GLU A 370 -17.88 -12.73 14.35
C GLU A 370 -18.24 -12.32 12.93
N ARG A 371 -18.74 -11.08 12.77
CA ARG A 371 -19.08 -10.55 11.44
C ARG A 371 -17.86 -10.60 10.52
N GLU A 372 -18.11 -10.89 9.26
CA GLU A 372 -17.09 -10.78 8.22
C GLU A 372 -16.61 -9.35 8.08
N ASN A 373 -15.41 -9.20 7.50
CA ASN A 373 -14.97 -7.94 6.97
C ASN A 373 -15.25 -7.93 5.47
N GLN A 374 -15.89 -6.88 4.96
CA GLN A 374 -16.08 -6.67 3.54
C GLN A 374 -15.19 -5.53 3.05
N THR A 375 -14.83 -5.56 1.76
CA THR A 375 -14.13 -4.48 1.09
C THR A 375 -15.03 -3.25 0.97
N LEU A 376 -14.58 -2.11 1.51
CA LEU A 376 -15.26 -0.81 1.40
C LEU A 376 -14.69 0.03 0.26
N ALA A 377 -13.37 -0.04 0.07
CA ALA A 377 -12.66 0.64 -0.99
C ALA A 377 -11.39 -0.13 -1.32
N THR A 378 -11.03 -0.18 -2.60
CA THR A 378 -9.83 -0.88 -3.07
C THR A 378 -9.24 -0.18 -4.29
N VAL A 379 -7.92 -0.16 -4.39
CA VAL A 379 -7.18 0.31 -5.56
C VAL A 379 -5.83 -0.40 -5.64
N THR A 380 -5.39 -0.73 -6.85
CA THR A 380 -4.01 -1.21 -7.06
C THR A 380 -3.03 -0.05 -7.15
N PHE A 381 -1.75 -0.25 -6.80
CA PHE A 381 -0.75 0.79 -6.99
C PHE A 381 -0.65 1.22 -8.46
N GLN A 382 -0.77 0.26 -9.37
CA GLN A 382 -0.83 0.49 -10.81
C GLN A 382 -1.87 1.55 -11.17
N ASN A 383 -3.15 1.30 -10.85
CA ASN A 383 -4.23 2.22 -11.20
C ASN A 383 -4.25 3.49 -10.35
N TYR A 384 -3.69 3.47 -9.14
CA TYR A 384 -3.48 4.68 -8.36
C TYR A 384 -2.48 5.63 -9.04
N PHE A 385 -1.28 5.12 -9.40
CA PHE A 385 -0.24 5.96 -9.99
C PHE A 385 -0.55 6.40 -11.42
N ARG A 386 -1.38 5.65 -12.16
CA ARG A 386 -1.90 6.07 -13.48
C ARG A 386 -2.83 7.29 -13.43
N LYS A 387 -3.28 7.71 -12.24
CA LYS A 387 -4.09 8.94 -12.07
C LYS A 387 -3.26 10.22 -12.12
N TYR A 388 -1.93 10.12 -12.01
CA TYR A 388 -1.10 11.31 -12.07
C TYR A 388 -0.99 11.81 -13.51
N ASP A 389 -1.24 13.11 -13.75
CA ASP A 389 -1.06 13.74 -15.06
C ASP A 389 0.37 13.54 -15.58
N LYS A 390 1.33 13.56 -14.66
CA LYS A 390 2.72 13.19 -14.93
C LYS A 390 3.28 12.30 -13.83
N LEU A 391 3.81 11.16 -14.24
CA LEU A 391 4.49 10.19 -13.37
C LEU A 391 5.96 10.10 -13.75
N SER A 392 6.84 10.05 -12.78
CA SER A 392 8.27 9.83 -12.98
C SER A 392 8.85 9.00 -11.84
N GLY A 393 10.05 8.47 -12.01
CA GLY A 393 10.68 7.70 -10.94
C GLY A 393 12.18 7.59 -11.07
N MET A 394 12.83 7.16 -10.00
CA MET A 394 14.27 6.94 -9.97
C MET A 394 14.61 5.65 -9.24
N THR A 395 15.64 4.96 -9.71
CA THR A 395 16.16 3.75 -9.05
C THR A 395 17.55 3.42 -9.61
N GLY A 396 18.27 2.47 -9.00
CA GLY A 396 19.53 1.95 -9.55
C GLY A 396 19.38 0.78 -10.51
N THR A 397 18.18 0.20 -10.62
CA THR A 397 17.93 -1.12 -11.22
C THR A 397 16.59 -1.21 -11.97
N ALA A 398 16.29 -0.26 -12.86
CA ALA A 398 15.03 -0.23 -13.62
C ALA A 398 15.10 -0.91 -15.00
N GLU A 399 16.28 -1.00 -15.62
CA GLU A 399 16.41 -1.45 -17.02
C GLU A 399 15.86 -2.88 -17.23
N THR A 400 15.93 -3.74 -16.21
CA THR A 400 15.41 -5.11 -16.29
C THR A 400 13.90 -5.16 -16.45
N GLU A 401 13.18 -4.18 -15.89
CA GLU A 401 11.71 -4.10 -15.90
C GLU A 401 11.20 -3.03 -16.89
N ALA A 402 12.07 -2.49 -17.76
CA ALA A 402 11.70 -1.41 -18.68
C ALA A 402 10.45 -1.72 -19.53
N THR A 403 10.29 -2.98 -19.94
CA THR A 403 9.10 -3.42 -20.69
C THR A 403 7.82 -3.44 -19.85
N GLU A 404 7.91 -3.70 -18.55
CA GLU A 404 6.76 -3.66 -17.64
C GLU A 404 6.37 -2.20 -17.37
N PHE A 405 7.35 -1.34 -17.07
CA PHE A 405 7.14 0.10 -16.88
C PHE A 405 6.46 0.76 -18.08
N ALA A 406 6.96 0.52 -19.29
CA ALA A 406 6.39 1.10 -20.50
C ALA A 406 4.96 0.60 -20.79
N LYS A 407 4.65 -0.66 -20.47
CA LYS A 407 3.33 -1.25 -20.76
C LYS A 407 2.25 -0.89 -19.74
N ILE A 408 2.61 -0.78 -18.45
CA ILE A 408 1.65 -0.56 -17.37
C ILE A 408 1.50 0.92 -17.05
N TYR A 409 2.62 1.65 -17.03
CA TYR A 409 2.68 3.03 -16.54
C TYR A 409 3.05 4.05 -17.62
N GLU A 410 3.29 3.59 -18.86
CA GLU A 410 3.78 4.45 -19.97
C GLU A 410 5.11 5.15 -19.63
N LEU A 411 5.92 4.52 -18.76
CA LEU A 411 7.20 5.05 -18.31
C LEU A 411 8.37 4.43 -19.08
N ASP A 412 9.09 5.27 -19.82
CA ASP A 412 10.38 4.92 -20.42
C ASP A 412 11.49 4.89 -19.34
N VAL A 413 12.39 3.91 -19.42
CA VAL A 413 13.60 3.88 -18.59
C VAL A 413 14.78 4.51 -19.33
N PHE A 414 15.44 5.47 -18.69
CA PHE A 414 16.66 6.10 -19.17
C PHE A 414 17.83 5.79 -18.22
N SER A 415 18.85 5.10 -18.74
CA SER A 415 20.07 4.81 -17.98
C SER A 415 21.01 6.02 -17.98
N VAL A 416 21.12 6.68 -16.82
CA VAL A 416 21.97 7.85 -16.64
C VAL A 416 23.42 7.40 -16.45
N PRO A 417 24.40 8.01 -17.15
CA PRO A 417 25.80 7.74 -16.92
C PRO A 417 26.21 7.99 -15.46
N THR A 418 27.18 7.23 -14.95
CA THR A 418 27.75 7.48 -13.62
C THR A 418 28.66 8.72 -13.64
N ASN A 419 28.73 9.46 -12.54
CA ASN A 419 29.61 10.63 -12.42
C ASN A 419 31.09 10.24 -12.52
N ARG A 420 31.43 9.07 -11.97
CA ARG A 420 32.77 8.47 -12.00
C ARG A 420 32.69 7.03 -12.51
N GLU A 421 33.80 6.52 -13.00
CA GLU A 421 33.88 5.15 -13.49
C GLU A 421 33.67 4.14 -12.35
N LEU A 422 32.81 3.15 -12.56
CA LEU A 422 32.54 2.10 -11.57
C LEU A 422 33.67 1.05 -11.62
N ILE A 423 34.47 0.99 -10.56
CA ILE A 423 35.62 0.06 -10.45
C ILE A 423 35.40 -1.10 -9.47
N ARG A 424 34.15 -1.33 -9.03
CA ARG A 424 33.80 -2.44 -8.12
C ARG A 424 34.11 -3.79 -8.77
N VAL A 425 34.74 -4.68 -8.01
CA VAL A 425 35.00 -6.07 -8.43
C VAL A 425 33.82 -6.96 -8.05
N GLU A 426 33.14 -7.52 -9.05
CA GLU A 426 32.08 -8.52 -8.83
C GLU A 426 32.66 -9.91 -8.98
N GLU A 427 32.83 -10.60 -7.84
CA GLU A 427 33.43 -11.92 -7.79
C GLU A 427 32.39 -13.01 -8.15
N PRO A 428 32.83 -14.15 -8.73
CA PRO A 428 31.94 -15.26 -9.01
C PRO A 428 31.24 -15.81 -7.75
N ASP A 429 30.07 -16.41 -7.95
CA ASP A 429 29.34 -17.07 -6.87
C ASP A 429 30.09 -18.33 -6.38
N LEU A 430 30.14 -18.52 -5.07
CA LEU A 430 30.62 -19.76 -4.44
C LEU A 430 29.44 -20.65 -4.09
N VAL A 431 29.37 -21.85 -4.68
CA VAL A 431 28.26 -22.79 -4.43
C VAL A 431 28.73 -23.99 -3.62
N TYR A 432 28.08 -24.20 -2.47
CA TYR A 432 28.35 -25.27 -1.52
C TYR A 432 27.26 -26.34 -1.54
N ARG A 433 27.62 -27.55 -1.12
CA ARG A 433 26.66 -28.66 -1.07
C ARG A 433 25.64 -28.46 0.04
N THR A 434 26.11 -28.06 1.22
CA THR A 434 25.28 -27.86 2.41
C THR A 434 25.31 -26.42 2.89
N GLU A 435 24.23 -25.99 3.54
CA GLU A 435 24.12 -24.67 4.14
C GLU A 435 25.15 -24.49 5.27
N ARG A 436 25.52 -25.58 5.96
CA ARG A 436 26.56 -25.57 7.00
C ARG A 436 27.92 -25.15 6.46
N GLU A 437 28.35 -25.76 5.35
CA GLU A 437 29.63 -25.43 4.69
C GLU A 437 29.63 -23.98 4.22
N LYS A 438 28.53 -23.53 3.59
CA LYS A 438 28.31 -22.15 3.16
C LYS A 438 28.57 -21.14 4.30
N TYR A 439 27.92 -21.34 5.45
CA TYR A 439 28.06 -20.40 6.58
C TYR A 439 29.44 -20.42 7.23
N VAL A 440 30.15 -21.57 7.22
CA VAL A 440 31.53 -21.62 7.69
C VAL A 440 32.41 -20.76 6.79
N ALA A 441 32.28 -20.89 5.47
CA ALA A 441 33.04 -20.10 4.52
C ALA A 441 32.72 -18.59 4.59
N ILE A 442 31.43 -18.22 4.76
CA ILE A 442 31.03 -16.82 4.98
C ILE A 442 31.72 -16.25 6.24
N VAL A 443 31.74 -17.00 7.34
CA VAL A 443 32.35 -16.54 8.59
C VAL A 443 33.86 -16.38 8.44
N ASP A 444 34.52 -17.32 7.78
CA ASP A 444 35.97 -17.26 7.58
C ASP A 444 36.34 -16.07 6.67
N ASP A 445 35.58 -15.78 5.61
CA ASP A 445 35.75 -14.59 4.76
C ASP A 445 35.55 -13.29 5.55
N ILE A 446 34.48 -13.18 6.35
CA ILE A 446 34.25 -12.00 7.21
C ILE A 446 35.46 -11.74 8.12
N ILE A 447 36.03 -12.79 8.72
CA ILE A 447 37.20 -12.68 9.60
C ILE A 447 38.41 -12.18 8.81
N GLU A 448 38.71 -12.77 7.65
CA GLU A 448 39.84 -12.36 6.80
C GLU A 448 39.73 -10.89 6.40
N GLN A 449 38.56 -10.44 5.93
CA GLN A 449 38.35 -9.04 5.54
C GLN A 449 38.46 -8.09 6.74
N GLN A 450 37.92 -8.48 7.90
CA GLN A 450 37.96 -7.65 9.09
C GLN A 450 39.38 -7.52 9.66
N GLU A 451 40.18 -8.59 9.64
CA GLU A 451 41.59 -8.59 10.02
C GLU A 451 42.44 -7.72 9.08
N ALA A 452 42.08 -7.67 7.80
CA ALA A 452 42.64 -6.72 6.83
C ALA A 452 42.14 -5.27 7.01
N GLY A 453 41.28 -5.00 7.99
CA GLY A 453 40.74 -3.67 8.27
C GLY A 453 39.63 -3.22 7.32
N ARG A 454 39.12 -4.10 6.44
CA ARG A 454 38.03 -3.77 5.51
C ARG A 454 36.67 -3.81 6.21
N PRO A 455 35.76 -2.87 5.88
CA PRO A 455 34.37 -2.98 6.28
C PRO A 455 33.64 -4.06 5.46
N VAL A 456 32.75 -4.79 6.12
CA VAL A 456 31.96 -5.87 5.51
C VAL A 456 30.46 -5.64 5.75
N LEU A 457 29.68 -5.72 4.69
CA LEU A 457 28.21 -5.77 4.74
C LEU A 457 27.73 -7.13 4.26
N VAL A 458 27.00 -7.83 5.13
CA VAL A 458 26.44 -9.16 4.84
C VAL A 458 24.93 -9.04 4.65
N GLY A 459 24.43 -9.36 3.45
CA GLY A 459 23.01 -9.41 3.15
C GLY A 459 22.45 -10.82 3.29
N THR A 460 21.41 -10.98 4.10
CA THR A 460 20.68 -12.24 4.29
C THR A 460 19.23 -12.10 3.84
N VAL A 461 18.50 -13.19 3.62
CA VAL A 461 17.09 -13.11 3.16
C VAL A 461 16.05 -13.11 4.28
N SER A 462 16.42 -13.51 5.50
CA SER A 462 15.50 -13.61 6.64
C SER A 462 16.16 -13.27 7.98
N ILE A 463 15.34 -12.84 8.95
CA ILE A 463 15.79 -12.50 10.31
C ILE A 463 16.42 -13.72 10.99
N GLU A 464 15.84 -14.91 10.78
CA GLU A 464 16.38 -16.16 11.33
C GLU A 464 17.81 -16.42 10.86
N LYS A 465 18.07 -16.25 9.56
CA LYS A 465 19.40 -16.42 8.96
C LYS A 465 20.39 -15.37 9.47
N SER A 466 19.94 -14.12 9.62
CA SER A 466 20.72 -13.05 10.27
C SER A 466 21.11 -13.40 11.70
N GLU A 467 20.18 -13.87 12.54
CA GLU A 467 20.46 -14.25 13.92
C GLU A 467 21.36 -15.49 14.02
N ARG A 468 21.19 -16.45 13.11
CA ARG A 468 22.08 -17.62 13.00
C ARG A 468 23.51 -17.21 12.70
N LEU A 469 23.73 -16.33 11.72
CA LEU A 469 25.04 -15.80 11.36
C LEU A 469 25.65 -15.00 12.53
N SER A 470 24.85 -14.14 13.16
CA SER A 470 25.22 -13.41 14.38
C SER A 470 25.69 -14.35 15.50
N GLY A 471 24.99 -15.46 15.73
CA GLY A 471 25.39 -16.49 16.68
C GLY A 471 26.72 -17.19 16.33
N LEU A 472 27.04 -17.35 15.04
CA LEU A 472 28.32 -17.89 14.59
C LEU A 472 29.47 -16.88 14.82
N LEU A 473 29.26 -15.62 14.46
CA LEU A 473 30.25 -14.55 14.65
C LEU A 473 30.54 -14.27 16.12
N LYS A 474 29.51 -14.28 16.99
CA LYS A 474 29.68 -14.15 18.46
C LYS A 474 30.60 -15.24 19.02
N ARG A 475 30.47 -16.48 18.54
CA ARG A 475 31.33 -17.61 18.97
C ARG A 475 32.79 -17.43 18.54
N ARG A 476 33.04 -16.68 17.46
CA ARG A 476 34.39 -16.33 16.99
C ARG A 476 34.91 -15.00 17.57
N GLY A 477 34.13 -14.32 18.42
CA GLY A 477 34.54 -13.06 19.06
C GLY A 477 34.47 -11.82 18.15
N ILE A 478 33.81 -11.92 17.01
CA ILE A 478 33.71 -10.84 16.02
C ILE A 478 32.61 -9.85 16.42
N LYS A 479 32.97 -8.57 16.56
CA LYS A 479 32.00 -7.50 16.80
C LYS A 479 31.26 -7.20 15.52
N HIS A 480 29.94 -7.25 15.59
CA HIS A 480 29.07 -6.97 14.45
C HIS A 480 27.75 -6.36 14.93
N VAL A 481 27.03 -5.76 13.99
CA VAL A 481 25.69 -5.20 14.21
C VAL A 481 24.70 -5.88 13.26
N VAL A 482 23.48 -6.14 13.75
CA VAL A 482 22.41 -6.76 12.96
C VAL A 482 21.29 -5.75 12.74
N LEU A 483 20.87 -5.60 11.49
CA LEU A 483 19.78 -4.74 11.05
C LEU A 483 18.63 -5.62 10.57
N ASN A 484 17.48 -5.50 11.24
CA ASN A 484 16.32 -6.38 11.04
C ASN A 484 15.10 -5.64 10.46
N ALA A 485 15.30 -4.43 9.89
CA ALA A 485 14.25 -3.57 9.34
C ALA A 485 13.14 -3.20 10.33
N LYS A 486 13.49 -3.09 11.63
CA LYS A 486 12.50 -2.81 12.70
C LYS A 486 12.54 -1.35 13.18
N TYR A 487 13.73 -0.75 13.23
CA TYR A 487 13.91 0.61 13.74
C TYR A 487 14.70 1.43 12.72
N HIS A 488 14.02 1.95 11.70
CA HIS A 488 14.65 2.57 10.54
C HIS A 488 15.65 3.68 10.90
N ASP A 489 15.31 4.57 11.84
CA ASP A 489 16.17 5.67 12.28
C ASP A 489 17.50 5.18 12.86
N LYS A 490 17.42 4.21 13.79
CA LYS A 490 18.61 3.61 14.43
C LYS A 490 19.43 2.82 13.44
N GLU A 491 18.77 2.10 12.54
CA GLU A 491 19.45 1.33 11.51
C GLU A 491 20.18 2.24 10.53
N ALA A 492 19.57 3.35 10.11
CA ALA A 492 20.20 4.35 9.26
C ALA A 492 21.46 4.93 9.93
N GLU A 493 21.42 5.25 11.22
CA GLU A 493 22.60 5.71 11.96
C GLU A 493 23.75 4.69 12.00
N ILE A 494 23.42 3.41 12.10
CA ILE A 494 24.41 2.33 12.07
C ILE A 494 24.98 2.22 10.65
N VAL A 495 24.12 2.22 9.63
CA VAL A 495 24.51 2.10 8.21
C VAL A 495 25.40 3.24 7.77
N ALA A 496 25.11 4.47 8.21
CA ALA A 496 25.93 5.66 7.94
C ALA A 496 27.38 5.53 8.47
N GLN A 497 27.63 4.57 9.37
CA GLN A 497 28.94 4.30 9.95
C GLN A 497 29.50 2.92 9.53
N ALA A 498 28.77 2.16 8.71
CA ALA A 498 29.15 0.80 8.31
C ALA A 498 30.41 0.76 7.42
N GLY A 499 30.78 1.87 6.79
CA GLY A 499 31.96 1.99 5.93
C GLY A 499 33.27 2.28 6.68
N ARG A 500 33.26 2.25 8.01
CA ARG A 500 34.47 2.47 8.84
C ARG A 500 35.31 1.19 8.93
N SER A 501 36.63 1.36 9.03
CA SER A 501 37.59 0.26 9.08
C SER A 501 37.21 -0.82 10.12
N GLY A 502 37.24 -2.08 9.67
CA GLY A 502 36.96 -3.27 10.49
C GLY A 502 35.51 -3.42 10.98
N THR A 503 34.56 -2.65 10.42
CA THR A 503 33.13 -2.74 10.81
C THR A 503 32.44 -3.89 10.08
N VAL A 504 31.73 -4.73 10.83
CA VAL A 504 30.89 -5.82 10.26
C VAL A 504 29.42 -5.53 10.51
N THR A 505 28.65 -5.44 9.44
CA THR A 505 27.21 -5.18 9.48
C THR A 505 26.44 -6.30 8.79
N ILE A 506 25.42 -6.83 9.44
CA ILE A 506 24.51 -7.82 8.87
C ILE A 506 23.18 -7.12 8.59
N ALA A 507 22.71 -7.16 7.36
CA ALA A 507 21.43 -6.63 6.94
C ALA A 507 20.49 -7.78 6.57
N THR A 508 19.32 -7.83 7.21
CA THR A 508 18.22 -8.67 6.74
C THR A 508 17.55 -8.01 5.55
N ASN A 509 17.45 -8.76 4.46
CA ASN A 509 16.92 -8.34 3.16
C ASN A 509 17.59 -7.03 2.72
N MET A 510 16.83 -5.95 2.63
CA MET A 510 17.30 -4.61 2.26
C MET A 510 17.32 -3.64 3.46
N ALA A 511 17.49 -4.11 4.69
CA ALA A 511 17.62 -3.25 5.88
C ALA A 511 18.73 -2.20 5.69
N GLY A 512 18.50 -0.99 6.19
CA GLY A 512 19.36 0.16 5.89
C GLY A 512 19.13 0.78 4.50
N ARG A 513 17.95 0.57 3.91
CA ARG A 513 17.52 1.20 2.66
C ARG A 513 17.55 2.73 2.73
N GLY A 514 17.88 3.36 1.61
CA GLY A 514 17.93 4.82 1.49
C GLY A 514 19.09 5.51 2.22
N THR A 515 19.90 4.81 3.01
CA THR A 515 21.08 5.40 3.68
C THR A 515 22.37 5.02 2.98
N ASP A 516 23.21 6.02 2.75
CA ASP A 516 24.48 5.83 2.05
C ASP A 516 25.59 5.35 2.97
N ILE A 517 26.35 4.34 2.52
CA ILE A 517 27.53 3.84 3.23
C ILE A 517 28.75 4.55 2.67
N LEU A 518 29.20 5.59 3.38
CA LEU A 518 30.42 6.32 3.06
C LEU A 518 31.63 5.58 3.62
N LEU A 519 32.65 5.34 2.80
CA LEU A 519 33.92 4.81 3.27
C LEU A 519 34.55 5.81 4.24
N GLY A 520 34.95 5.35 5.43
CA GLY A 520 35.42 6.22 6.52
C GLY A 520 34.33 6.73 7.47
N GLY A 521 33.05 6.53 7.15
CA GLY A 521 31.90 6.95 7.96
C GLY A 521 31.37 8.36 7.63
N ASN A 522 30.18 8.67 8.13
CA ASN A 522 29.53 9.96 7.87
C ASN A 522 29.90 11.00 8.96
N PRO A 523 30.59 12.12 8.62
CA PRO A 523 31.06 13.10 9.59
C PRO A 523 29.93 13.93 10.21
N ASP A 524 28.88 14.27 9.45
CA ASP A 524 27.75 15.04 9.96
C ASP A 524 26.99 14.27 11.04
N HIS A 525 26.79 12.97 10.84
CA HIS A 525 26.19 12.10 11.87
C HIS A 525 27.04 12.02 13.13
N MET A 526 28.37 11.98 12.98
CA MET A 526 29.28 11.98 14.13
C MET A 526 29.22 13.31 14.88
N ALA A 527 29.20 14.44 14.15
CA ALA A 527 29.09 15.78 14.73
C ALA A 527 27.76 15.97 15.48
N ARG A 528 26.61 15.55 14.92
CA ARG A 528 25.31 15.60 15.62
C ARG A 528 25.33 14.81 16.91
N ARG A 529 25.83 13.57 16.86
CA ARG A 529 25.89 12.70 18.03
C ARG A 529 26.81 13.26 19.11
N GLN A 530 27.95 13.83 18.72
CA GLN A 530 28.87 14.46 19.65
C GLN A 530 28.28 15.75 20.25
N ALA A 531 27.59 16.57 19.45
CA ALA A 531 26.92 17.77 19.94
C ALA A 531 25.82 17.45 20.99
N LEU A 532 25.07 16.38 20.78
CA LEU A 532 24.10 15.86 21.76
C LEU A 532 24.79 15.33 23.02
N ALA A 533 25.90 14.59 22.86
CA ALA A 533 26.65 14.02 23.98
C ALA A 533 27.37 15.08 24.83
N ASP A 534 27.81 16.17 24.19
CA ASP A 534 28.48 17.30 24.85
C ASP A 534 27.47 18.33 25.41
N GLU A 535 26.16 18.06 25.32
CA GLU A 535 25.06 18.97 25.70
C GLU A 535 25.15 20.35 25.02
N ALA A 536 25.85 20.44 23.88
CA ALA A 536 25.94 21.65 23.06
C ALA A 536 24.71 21.84 22.16
N ALA A 537 23.95 20.77 21.93
CA ALA A 537 22.68 20.80 21.22
C ALA A 537 21.52 21.05 22.18
N GLU A 538 20.80 22.16 21.98
CA GLU A 538 19.60 22.50 22.73
C GLU A 538 18.37 21.95 22.01
N ARG A 539 17.51 21.23 22.74
CA ARG A 539 16.23 20.75 22.22
C ARG A 539 15.21 21.89 22.19
N LEU A 540 14.59 22.10 21.04
CA LEU A 540 13.54 23.09 20.85
C LEU A 540 12.15 22.52 21.21
N PRO A 541 11.23 23.38 21.70
CA PRO A 541 9.83 23.03 21.84
C PRO A 541 9.18 22.70 20.48
N GLU A 542 8.12 21.91 20.52
CA GLU A 542 7.31 21.60 19.35
C GLU A 542 6.63 22.88 18.82
N GLY A 543 6.73 23.13 17.52
CA GLY A 543 6.24 24.34 16.86
C GLY A 543 7.27 25.48 16.68
N GLU A 544 8.47 25.36 17.27
CA GLU A 544 9.58 26.31 17.07
C GLU A 544 10.65 25.79 16.07
N GLU A 545 10.31 24.79 15.25
CA GLU A 545 11.25 24.18 14.33
C GLU A 545 11.65 25.13 13.19
N LYS A 546 12.97 25.33 13.02
CA LYS A 546 13.55 26.03 11.88
C LYS A 546 14.39 25.08 11.04
N PHE A 547 13.93 24.82 9.82
CA PHE A 547 14.58 23.85 8.93
C PHE A 547 15.76 24.44 8.14
N VAL A 548 15.88 25.76 8.09
CA VAL A 548 16.97 26.46 7.39
C VAL A 548 17.92 27.02 8.44
N ASP A 549 19.21 26.71 8.28
CA ASP A 549 20.26 27.20 9.17
C ASP A 549 20.39 28.72 9.06
N ASP A 550 20.69 29.38 10.18
CA ASP A 550 20.92 30.82 10.24
C ASP A 550 22.39 31.14 10.57
N GLU A 551 22.70 32.43 10.71
CA GLU A 551 24.06 32.89 11.01
C GLU A 551 24.54 32.44 12.40
N GLU A 552 23.62 32.17 13.33
CA GLU A 552 23.93 31.87 14.72
C GLU A 552 23.85 30.37 15.03
N PHE A 553 22.94 29.64 14.39
CA PHE A 553 22.59 28.27 14.72
C PHE A 553 22.49 27.34 13.51
N VAL A 554 22.87 26.09 13.73
CA VAL A 554 22.60 24.95 12.87
C VAL A 554 21.50 24.13 13.51
N TYR A 555 20.47 23.79 12.73
CA TYR A 555 19.32 23.04 13.21
C TYR A 555 19.36 21.61 12.68
N PHE A 556 18.84 20.64 13.43
CA PHE A 556 18.65 19.28 12.92
C PHE A 556 17.60 18.49 13.71
N SER A 557 17.07 17.45 13.06
CA SER A 557 16.11 16.51 13.62
C SER A 557 16.81 15.25 14.15
N HIS A 558 16.43 14.80 15.36
CA HIS A 558 16.83 13.54 15.99
C HIS A 558 15.65 12.98 16.81
N ASP A 559 15.75 12.83 18.14
CA ASP A 559 14.65 12.47 19.06
C ASP A 559 13.77 13.68 19.46
N GLY A 560 13.76 14.68 18.57
CA GLY A 560 13.26 16.03 18.75
C GLY A 560 14.01 16.97 17.81
N PHE A 561 13.55 18.21 17.71
CA PHE A 561 14.24 19.24 16.93
C PHE A 561 15.28 19.93 17.80
N HIS A 562 16.51 20.08 17.28
CA HIS A 562 17.63 20.62 18.03
C HIS A 562 18.28 21.79 17.30
N ARG A 563 18.89 22.70 18.07
CA ARG A 563 19.79 23.74 17.56
C ARG A 563 21.17 23.64 18.23
N VAL A 564 22.21 23.94 17.47
CA VAL A 564 23.60 24.01 17.95
C VAL A 564 24.18 25.34 17.50
N PRO A 565 24.89 26.09 18.37
CA PRO A 565 25.61 27.29 17.95
C PRO A 565 26.58 26.98 16.80
N ARG A 566 26.57 27.79 15.75
CA ARG A 566 27.36 27.55 14.53
C ARG A 566 28.85 27.38 14.80
N ALA A 567 29.41 28.15 15.73
CA ALA A 567 30.81 28.02 16.14
C ALA A 567 31.16 26.64 16.74
N ASP A 568 30.26 26.06 17.54
CA ASP A 568 30.45 24.71 18.11
C ASP A 568 30.25 23.64 17.04
N TRP A 569 29.25 23.81 16.17
CA TRP A 569 29.00 22.93 15.03
C TRP A 569 30.21 22.86 14.10
N ASP A 570 30.72 24.00 13.65
CA ASP A 570 31.86 24.08 12.72
C ASP A 570 33.11 23.43 13.31
N ARG A 571 33.35 23.61 14.62
CA ARG A 571 34.46 22.95 15.34
C ARG A 571 34.31 21.42 15.33
N LEU A 572 33.11 20.92 15.64
CA LEU A 572 32.82 19.48 15.67
C LEU A 572 32.89 18.87 14.26
N GLN A 573 32.32 19.56 13.28
CA GLN A 573 32.32 19.13 11.89
C GLN A 573 33.74 19.06 11.34
N ALA A 574 34.57 20.10 11.53
CA ALA A 574 35.96 20.09 11.07
C ALA A 574 36.77 18.93 11.66
N ARG A 575 36.58 18.62 12.96
CA ARG A 575 37.23 17.49 13.62
C ARG A 575 36.82 16.15 13.01
N HIS A 576 35.52 15.93 12.83
CA HIS A 576 35.01 14.66 12.32
C HIS A 576 35.28 14.48 10.84
N VAL A 577 35.25 15.53 10.03
CA VAL A 577 35.68 15.48 8.61
C VAL A 577 37.13 15.01 8.50
N ALA A 578 38.05 15.57 9.32
CA ALA A 578 39.44 15.13 9.32
C ALA A 578 39.59 13.66 9.74
N GLN A 579 38.82 13.21 10.72
CA GLN A 579 38.81 11.82 11.18
C GLN A 579 38.28 10.86 10.09
N THR A 580 37.13 11.17 9.50
CA THR A 580 36.50 10.32 8.47
C THR A 580 37.35 10.28 7.20
N GLN A 581 38.07 11.36 6.87
CA GLN A 581 38.99 11.39 5.74
C GLN A 581 40.18 10.42 5.94
N ALA A 582 40.77 10.38 7.14
CA ALA A 582 41.82 9.43 7.45
C ALA A 582 41.31 7.97 7.45
N ASP A 583 40.13 7.72 8.05
CA ASP A 583 39.48 6.40 8.00
C ASP A 583 39.13 6.00 6.55
N HIS A 584 38.73 6.96 5.71
CA HIS A 584 38.42 6.75 4.28
C HIS A 584 39.65 6.26 3.51
N GLU A 585 40.78 6.95 3.64
CA GLU A 585 42.03 6.59 2.97
C GLU A 585 42.49 5.17 3.34
N ALA A 586 42.42 4.83 4.63
CA ALA A 586 42.76 3.48 5.11
C ALA A 586 41.82 2.40 4.53
N VAL A 587 40.52 2.69 4.43
CA VAL A 587 39.54 1.74 3.88
C VAL A 587 39.70 1.59 2.36
N VAL A 588 40.02 2.68 1.64
CA VAL A 588 40.31 2.65 0.20
C VAL A 588 41.55 1.80 -0.08
N GLU A 589 42.63 1.98 0.70
CA GLU A 589 43.86 1.17 0.59
C GLU A 589 43.60 -0.31 0.89
N ALA A 590 42.72 -0.60 1.84
CA ALA A 590 42.31 -1.97 2.15
C ALA A 590 41.41 -2.60 1.07
N GLY A 591 41.01 -1.87 0.02
CA GLY A 591 40.18 -2.39 -1.08
C GLY A 591 38.68 -2.09 -0.94
N GLY A 592 38.31 -1.12 -0.10
CA GLY A 592 36.96 -0.60 0.06
C GLY A 592 35.99 -1.57 0.74
N LEU A 593 34.70 -1.26 0.64
CA LEU A 593 33.61 -2.05 1.21
C LEU A 593 33.49 -3.41 0.52
N HIS A 594 33.43 -4.47 1.32
CA HIS A 594 33.18 -5.83 0.86
C HIS A 594 31.72 -6.24 1.13
N ILE A 595 31.03 -6.73 0.10
CA ILE A 595 29.63 -7.16 0.16
C ILE A 595 29.57 -8.68 0.09
N ILE A 596 28.88 -9.29 1.04
CA ILE A 596 28.62 -10.73 1.07
C ILE A 596 27.11 -10.95 0.95
N GLY A 597 26.66 -11.59 -0.12
CA GLY A 597 25.30 -12.13 -0.23
C GLY A 597 25.27 -13.57 0.28
N THR A 598 24.45 -13.87 1.29
CA THR A 598 24.40 -15.24 1.84
C THR A 598 23.51 -16.19 1.06
N GLU A 599 22.68 -15.64 0.16
CA GLU A 599 21.74 -16.32 -0.76
C GLU A 599 21.41 -15.39 -1.94
N ARG A 600 20.77 -15.94 -2.97
CA ARG A 600 20.15 -15.16 -4.05
C ARG A 600 18.72 -14.78 -3.67
N HIS A 601 18.32 -13.55 -3.98
CA HIS A 601 16.92 -13.13 -3.87
C HIS A 601 16.10 -13.67 -5.05
N GLU A 602 14.78 -13.54 -4.95
CA GLU A 602 13.83 -13.91 -6.02
C GLU A 602 14.09 -13.15 -7.33
N ALA A 603 14.63 -11.93 -7.24
CA ALA A 603 14.89 -11.07 -8.37
C ALA A 603 16.36 -10.62 -8.42
N ARG A 604 16.96 -10.63 -9.61
CA ARG A 604 18.37 -10.25 -9.84
C ARG A 604 18.62 -8.79 -9.47
N ARG A 605 17.64 -7.92 -9.68
CA ARG A 605 17.74 -6.50 -9.32
C ARG A 605 17.97 -6.29 -7.82
N ILE A 606 17.35 -7.08 -6.94
CA ILE A 606 17.54 -6.97 -5.48
C ILE A 606 18.98 -7.34 -5.12
N ASP A 607 19.52 -8.41 -5.73
CA ASP A 607 20.94 -8.77 -5.57
C ASP A 607 21.86 -7.63 -6.04
N ASN A 608 21.53 -6.99 -7.17
CA ASN A 608 22.31 -5.87 -7.71
C ASN A 608 22.23 -4.62 -6.81
N GLN A 609 21.11 -4.39 -6.12
CA GLN A 609 21.00 -3.32 -5.14
C GLN A 609 21.92 -3.59 -3.93
N LEU A 610 22.03 -4.83 -3.48
CA LEU A 610 22.98 -5.23 -2.44
C LEU A 610 24.43 -5.01 -2.92
N ARG A 611 24.80 -5.45 -4.13
CA ARG A 611 26.12 -5.16 -4.74
C ARG A 611 26.39 -3.65 -4.83
N GLY A 612 25.37 -2.88 -5.22
CA GLY A 612 25.38 -1.41 -5.35
C GLY A 612 25.66 -0.66 -4.05
N ARG A 613 25.71 -1.34 -2.89
CA ARG A 613 26.17 -0.74 -1.64
C ARG A 613 27.67 -0.43 -1.65
N ALA A 614 28.47 -1.15 -2.45
CA ALA A 614 29.91 -0.92 -2.59
C ALA A 614 30.27 -0.26 -3.94
N GLY A 615 31.45 0.37 -3.97
CA GLY A 615 32.05 0.98 -5.15
C GLY A 615 31.32 2.22 -5.67
N ARG A 616 30.89 3.09 -4.76
CA ARG A 616 30.12 4.30 -5.07
C ARG A 616 31.06 5.45 -5.44
N GLN A 617 30.65 6.33 -6.36
CA GLN A 617 31.47 7.48 -6.80
C GLN A 617 32.92 7.08 -7.18
N GLY A 618 33.10 5.90 -7.79
CA GLY A 618 34.40 5.38 -8.21
C GLY A 618 35.28 4.85 -7.08
N ASP A 619 34.76 4.69 -5.86
CA ASP A 619 35.47 4.04 -4.77
C ASP A 619 35.77 2.56 -5.13
N PRO A 620 36.85 1.98 -4.57
CA PRO A 620 37.06 0.54 -4.64
C PRO A 620 36.00 -0.19 -3.82
N GLY A 621 35.82 -1.46 -4.15
CA GLY A 621 34.95 -2.36 -3.39
C GLY A 621 34.84 -3.70 -4.09
N SER A 622 34.32 -4.70 -3.38
CA SER A 622 34.03 -5.99 -3.98
C SER A 622 32.71 -6.58 -3.48
N SER A 623 32.16 -7.51 -4.27
CA SER A 623 30.95 -8.24 -3.88
C SER A 623 31.05 -9.71 -4.26
N ARG A 624 30.63 -10.60 -3.36
CA ARG A 624 30.58 -12.05 -3.58
C ARG A 624 29.29 -12.63 -3.02
N PHE A 625 28.76 -13.66 -3.68
CA PHE A 625 27.60 -14.41 -3.19
C PHE A 625 28.00 -15.83 -2.83
N TYR A 626 27.51 -16.31 -1.69
CA TYR A 626 27.70 -17.64 -1.16
C TYR A 626 26.36 -18.35 -1.20
N LEU A 627 26.29 -19.50 -1.88
CA LEU A 627 25.05 -20.20 -2.15
C LEU A 627 25.16 -21.66 -1.69
N SER A 628 24.03 -22.28 -1.38
CA SER A 628 23.95 -23.72 -1.13
C SER A 628 22.84 -24.38 -1.92
N LEU A 629 22.98 -25.69 -2.18
CA LEU A 629 21.92 -26.48 -2.79
C LEU A 629 20.67 -26.61 -1.90
N GLU A 630 20.80 -26.32 -0.60
CA GLU A 630 19.73 -26.35 0.39
C GLU A 630 18.99 -25.00 0.50
N ASP A 631 19.47 -23.95 -0.20
CA ASP A 631 18.84 -22.63 -0.19
C ASP A 631 17.44 -22.66 -0.84
N ASP A 632 16.55 -21.77 -0.40
CA ASP A 632 15.14 -21.79 -0.81
C ASP A 632 14.94 -21.65 -2.33
N LEU A 633 15.69 -20.75 -2.98
CA LEU A 633 15.65 -20.59 -4.44
C LEU A 633 16.03 -21.89 -5.17
N MET A 634 17.04 -22.60 -4.66
CA MET A 634 17.53 -23.86 -5.25
C MET A 634 16.57 -25.01 -4.98
N ARG A 635 15.98 -25.06 -3.78
CA ARG A 635 14.99 -26.08 -3.40
C ARG A 635 13.68 -25.96 -4.18
N ILE A 636 13.21 -24.73 -4.40
CA ILE A 636 11.90 -24.48 -5.04
C ILE A 636 12.00 -24.53 -6.57
N PHE A 637 13.08 -24.00 -7.15
CA PHE A 637 13.19 -23.80 -8.61
C PHE A 637 14.38 -24.54 -9.26
N GLY A 638 15.26 -25.16 -8.47
CA GLY A 638 16.49 -25.79 -8.95
C GLY A 638 16.42 -27.31 -9.16
N SER A 639 15.24 -27.93 -9.22
CA SER A 639 15.13 -29.40 -9.16
C SER A 639 15.56 -30.17 -10.43
N ASP A 640 15.99 -31.41 -10.16
CA ASP A 640 16.48 -32.52 -11.00
C ASP A 640 17.72 -32.27 -11.86
N ARG A 641 17.77 -31.18 -12.61
CA ARG A 641 18.86 -30.92 -13.57
C ARG A 641 20.14 -30.39 -12.92
N ILE A 642 20.02 -29.55 -11.90
CA ILE A 642 21.18 -28.96 -11.22
C ILE A 642 21.78 -29.97 -10.24
N GLN A 643 20.95 -30.66 -9.45
CA GLN A 643 21.41 -31.77 -8.59
C GLN A 643 22.14 -32.85 -9.42
N GLY A 644 21.55 -33.31 -10.53
CA GLY A 644 22.20 -34.31 -11.40
C GLY A 644 23.47 -33.82 -12.12
N LEU A 645 23.64 -32.51 -12.31
CA LEU A 645 24.89 -31.91 -12.82
C LEU A 645 25.95 -31.83 -11.71
N MET A 646 25.54 -31.47 -10.49
CA MET A 646 26.40 -31.35 -9.31
C MET A 646 26.95 -32.72 -8.87
N ASP A 647 26.11 -33.76 -8.90
CA ASP A 647 26.51 -35.15 -8.62
C ASP A 647 27.58 -35.64 -9.61
N ARG A 648 27.51 -35.19 -10.88
CA ARG A 648 28.52 -35.53 -11.92
C ARG A 648 29.79 -34.70 -11.84
N LEU A 649 29.72 -33.50 -11.26
CA LEU A 649 30.87 -32.62 -11.07
C LEU A 649 31.75 -33.05 -9.87
N GLY A 650 31.28 -34.00 -9.06
CA GLY A 650 32.07 -34.59 -7.99
C GLY A 650 32.32 -33.64 -6.82
N MET A 651 31.26 -33.04 -6.26
CA MET A 651 31.38 -32.17 -5.07
C MET A 651 31.99 -32.92 -3.88
N GLU A 652 33.20 -32.54 -3.49
CA GLU A 652 33.82 -32.97 -2.23
C GLU A 652 33.34 -32.06 -1.07
N GLU A 653 33.27 -32.62 0.14
CA GLU A 653 32.84 -31.87 1.33
C GLU A 653 33.81 -30.70 1.61
N GLY A 654 33.30 -29.47 1.62
CA GLY A 654 34.08 -28.27 1.91
C GLY A 654 34.77 -27.60 0.70
N VAL A 655 34.67 -28.15 -0.51
CA VAL A 655 35.21 -27.53 -1.73
C VAL A 655 34.08 -26.81 -2.50
N PRO A 656 34.11 -25.46 -2.63
CA PRO A 656 33.10 -24.75 -3.40
C PRO A 656 33.26 -25.02 -4.89
N ILE A 657 32.15 -24.98 -5.62
CA ILE A 657 32.18 -24.92 -7.08
C ILE A 657 32.19 -23.46 -7.52
N GLU A 658 33.28 -23.06 -8.17
CA GLU A 658 33.37 -21.83 -8.95
C GLU A 658 33.24 -22.17 -10.43
N HIS A 659 32.02 -22.07 -10.98
CA HIS A 659 31.82 -22.36 -12.40
C HIS A 659 30.72 -21.51 -13.02
N GLY A 660 31.05 -20.79 -14.11
CA GLY A 660 30.10 -19.87 -14.77
C GLY A 660 28.83 -20.55 -15.33
N MET A 661 28.85 -21.87 -15.59
CA MET A 661 27.63 -22.62 -15.93
C MET A 661 26.63 -22.70 -14.77
N VAL A 662 27.12 -22.79 -13.53
CA VAL A 662 26.27 -22.83 -12.33
C VAL A 662 25.63 -21.46 -12.12
N THR A 663 26.41 -20.39 -12.20
CA THR A 663 25.88 -19.00 -12.17
C THR A 663 24.79 -18.80 -13.22
N LYS A 664 24.99 -19.24 -14.46
CA LYS A 664 23.97 -19.15 -15.53
C LYS A 664 22.71 -19.98 -15.24
N ALA A 665 22.83 -21.12 -14.57
CA ALA A 665 21.67 -21.94 -14.19
C ALA A 665 20.84 -21.24 -13.11
N ILE A 666 21.52 -20.59 -12.14
CA ILE A 666 20.89 -19.81 -11.07
C ILE A 666 20.20 -18.56 -11.65
N GLU A 667 20.85 -17.86 -12.58
CA GLU A 667 20.23 -16.73 -13.30
C GLU A 667 18.94 -17.16 -14.04
N ARG A 668 18.89 -18.38 -14.60
CA ARG A 668 17.67 -18.90 -15.24
C ARG A 668 16.57 -19.18 -14.22
N ALA A 669 16.92 -19.72 -13.05
CA ALA A 669 15.97 -19.94 -11.97
C ALA A 669 15.36 -18.61 -11.50
N GLN A 670 16.18 -17.59 -11.21
CA GLN A 670 15.69 -16.24 -10.85
C GLN A 670 14.75 -15.67 -11.92
N LYS A 671 15.13 -15.78 -13.20
CA LYS A 671 14.30 -15.28 -14.31
C LYS A 671 12.94 -15.99 -14.41
N GLN A 672 12.87 -17.26 -14.02
CA GLN A 672 11.61 -18.00 -13.96
C GLN A 672 10.73 -17.51 -12.80
N VAL A 673 11.31 -17.23 -11.63
CA VAL A 673 10.60 -16.63 -10.49
C VAL A 673 10.08 -15.23 -10.84
N GLU A 674 10.92 -14.39 -11.46
CA GLU A 674 10.54 -13.05 -11.94
C GLU A 674 9.38 -13.13 -12.93
N ALA A 675 9.42 -14.06 -13.89
CA ALA A 675 8.33 -14.25 -14.86
C ALA A 675 7.02 -14.71 -14.18
N GLN A 676 7.10 -15.57 -13.16
CA GLN A 676 5.94 -15.96 -12.37
C GLN A 676 5.35 -14.78 -11.60
N ASN A 677 6.20 -14.00 -10.91
CA ASN A 677 5.78 -12.80 -10.19
C ASN A 677 5.16 -11.75 -11.13
N PHE A 678 5.74 -11.56 -12.31
CA PHE A 678 5.18 -10.72 -13.37
C PHE A 678 3.77 -11.19 -13.78
N SER A 679 3.58 -12.50 -13.99
CA SER A 679 2.27 -13.06 -14.33
C SER A 679 1.22 -12.81 -13.24
N VAL A 680 1.60 -12.94 -11.97
CA VAL A 680 0.71 -12.66 -10.82
C VAL A 680 0.29 -11.20 -10.81
N ARG A 681 1.25 -10.26 -10.94
CA ARG A 681 0.94 -8.82 -11.01
C ARG A 681 0.08 -8.46 -12.21
N LYS A 682 0.40 -9.03 -13.38
CA LYS A 682 -0.36 -8.80 -14.61
C LYS A 682 -1.81 -9.23 -14.43
N HIS A 683 -2.05 -10.42 -13.89
CA HIS A 683 -3.42 -10.87 -13.63
C HIS A 683 -4.12 -9.97 -12.63
N LEU A 684 -3.47 -9.62 -11.51
CA LEU A 684 -4.04 -8.71 -10.52
C LEU A 684 -4.46 -7.36 -11.12
N LEU A 685 -3.63 -6.79 -11.99
CA LEU A 685 -3.95 -5.57 -12.74
C LEU A 685 -5.11 -5.77 -13.72
N GLU A 686 -5.12 -6.86 -14.49
CA GLU A 686 -6.20 -7.16 -15.45
C GLU A 686 -7.59 -7.20 -14.79
N TYR A 687 -7.69 -7.80 -13.60
CA TYR A 687 -8.94 -7.81 -12.82
C TYR A 687 -9.26 -6.42 -12.26
N ASP A 688 -8.27 -5.70 -11.72
CA ASP A 688 -8.51 -4.34 -11.20
C ASP A 688 -8.81 -3.33 -12.30
N ASP A 689 -8.37 -3.51 -13.54
CA ASP A 689 -8.71 -2.61 -14.67
C ASP A 689 -10.20 -2.64 -15.00
N VAL A 690 -10.85 -3.80 -14.84
CA VAL A 690 -12.31 -3.92 -14.96
C VAL A 690 -12.99 -3.13 -13.84
N MET A 691 -12.49 -3.31 -12.60
CA MET A 691 -12.98 -2.60 -11.43
C MET A 691 -12.72 -1.10 -11.46
N ASN A 692 -11.59 -0.67 -12.03
CA ASN A 692 -11.17 0.73 -12.07
C ASN A 692 -12.15 1.57 -12.89
N LYS A 693 -12.64 1.05 -14.02
CA LYS A 693 -13.65 1.73 -14.85
C LYS A 693 -14.96 1.94 -14.10
N GLN A 694 -15.39 0.94 -13.34
CA GLN A 694 -16.61 1.03 -12.53
C GLN A 694 -16.42 2.01 -11.37
N ARG A 695 -15.27 1.92 -10.70
CA ARG A 695 -14.85 2.81 -9.59
C ARG A 695 -14.77 4.26 -10.04
N GLU A 696 -14.19 4.55 -11.20
CA GLU A 696 -14.11 5.90 -11.75
C GLU A 696 -15.50 6.49 -11.98
N ASN A 697 -16.43 5.70 -12.53
CA ASN A 697 -17.79 6.16 -12.73
C ASN A 697 -18.53 6.41 -11.41
N VAL A 698 -18.39 5.53 -10.42
CA VAL A 698 -19.03 5.70 -9.10
C VAL A 698 -18.41 6.87 -8.34
N TYR A 699 -17.08 7.03 -8.37
CA TYR A 699 -16.40 8.12 -7.67
C TYR A 699 -16.66 9.47 -8.33
N ALA A 700 -16.81 9.52 -9.65
CA ALA A 700 -17.27 10.72 -10.36
C ALA A 700 -18.68 11.13 -9.90
N LEU A 701 -19.64 10.20 -9.94
CA LEU A 701 -21.01 10.45 -9.47
C LEU A 701 -21.04 10.91 -8.00
N ARG A 702 -20.27 10.25 -7.11
CA ARG A 702 -20.16 10.69 -5.72
C ARG A 702 -19.64 12.10 -5.59
N ARG A 703 -18.62 12.47 -6.37
CA ARG A 703 -18.05 13.81 -6.35
C ARG A 703 -19.04 14.86 -6.86
N GLU A 704 -19.71 14.59 -7.96
CA GLU A 704 -20.80 15.43 -8.51
C GLU A 704 -21.90 15.66 -7.47
N LEU A 705 -22.34 14.60 -6.78
CA LEU A 705 -23.31 14.70 -5.68
C LEU A 705 -22.80 15.52 -4.49
N LEU A 706 -21.51 15.46 -4.16
CA LEU A 706 -20.93 16.26 -3.08
C LEU A 706 -20.81 17.75 -3.45
N GLU A 707 -20.43 18.03 -4.70
CA GLU A 707 -20.29 19.38 -5.25
C GLU A 707 -21.67 20.04 -5.50
N GLY A 708 -22.70 19.23 -5.71
CA GLY A 708 -24.09 19.67 -5.91
C GLY A 708 -24.44 20.02 -7.35
N THR A 709 -23.61 19.60 -8.30
CA THR A 709 -23.75 19.77 -9.74
C THR A 709 -23.54 18.42 -10.41
N ILE A 710 -24.49 17.99 -11.25
CA ILE A 710 -24.46 16.69 -11.93
C ILE A 710 -24.37 16.95 -13.44
N ILE A 711 -23.52 16.18 -14.12
CA ILE A 711 -23.26 16.32 -15.55
C ILE A 711 -23.95 15.16 -16.28
N ILE A 712 -24.90 15.46 -17.18
CA ILE A 712 -25.63 14.42 -17.93
C ILE A 712 -25.04 14.20 -19.34
N GLU A 713 -24.89 15.26 -20.13
CA GLU A 713 -24.30 15.23 -21.48
C GLU A 713 -23.15 16.25 -21.58
N GLU A 714 -22.28 16.14 -22.60
CA GLU A 714 -21.04 16.91 -22.82
C GLU A 714 -21.22 18.45 -22.64
N ASP A 715 -21.23 18.92 -21.38
CA ASP A 715 -21.35 20.31 -20.88
C ASP A 715 -22.74 20.78 -20.35
N GLU A 716 -23.71 19.89 -20.11
CA GLU A 716 -24.97 20.26 -19.40
C GLU A 716 -24.86 19.98 -17.89
N GLU A 717 -24.66 21.05 -17.11
CA GLU A 717 -24.67 21.03 -15.64
C GLU A 717 -26.08 21.29 -15.13
N ILE A 718 -26.65 20.28 -14.47
CA ILE A 718 -27.92 20.41 -13.77
C ILE A 718 -27.74 20.25 -12.27
N ASP A 719 -28.71 20.74 -11.51
CA ASP A 719 -28.70 20.54 -10.07
C ASP A 719 -29.25 19.16 -9.67
N THR A 720 -29.02 18.78 -8.41
CA THR A 720 -29.48 17.48 -7.90
C THR A 720 -31.00 17.29 -7.97
N HIS A 721 -31.78 18.36 -7.85
CA HIS A 721 -33.23 18.27 -7.87
C HIS A 721 -33.73 17.98 -9.28
N GLU A 722 -33.22 18.71 -10.27
CA GLU A 722 -33.49 18.45 -11.68
C GLU A 722 -33.06 17.04 -12.07
N TYR A 723 -31.92 16.56 -11.58
CA TYR A 723 -31.46 15.19 -11.85
C TYR A 723 -32.42 14.14 -11.30
N VAL A 724 -32.91 14.32 -10.07
CA VAL A 724 -33.91 13.44 -9.47
C VAL A 724 -35.21 13.44 -10.29
N LEU A 725 -35.62 14.60 -10.82
CA LEU A 725 -36.79 14.67 -11.69
C LEU A 725 -36.56 13.96 -13.03
N THR A 726 -35.40 14.15 -13.67
CA THR A 726 -35.03 13.43 -14.90
C THR A 726 -34.99 11.91 -14.68
N LEU A 727 -34.44 11.45 -13.55
CA LEU A 727 -34.46 10.04 -13.17
C LEU A 727 -35.90 9.52 -13.00
N GLY A 728 -36.76 10.30 -12.35
CA GLY A 728 -38.17 9.92 -12.15
C GLY A 728 -38.94 9.82 -13.46
N GLU A 729 -38.75 10.77 -14.37
CA GLU A 729 -39.36 10.77 -15.70
C GLU A 729 -38.87 9.56 -16.52
N GLY A 730 -37.56 9.33 -16.55
CA GLY A 730 -36.96 8.17 -17.22
C GLY A 730 -37.44 6.82 -16.67
N ALA A 731 -37.63 6.70 -15.36
CA ALA A 731 -38.16 5.47 -14.75
C ALA A 731 -39.62 5.18 -15.16
N ILE A 732 -40.43 6.21 -15.37
CA ILE A 732 -41.80 6.04 -15.89
C ILE A 732 -41.76 5.67 -17.38
N ASP A 733 -40.88 6.30 -18.17
CA ASP A 733 -40.68 5.93 -19.58
C ASP A 733 -40.28 4.45 -19.72
N GLU A 734 -39.32 3.98 -18.91
CA GLU A 734 -38.90 2.58 -18.88
C GLU A 734 -40.04 1.64 -18.45
N ALA A 735 -40.82 2.01 -17.43
CA ALA A 735 -41.95 1.22 -16.96
C ALA A 735 -43.05 1.10 -18.04
N VAL A 736 -43.42 2.22 -18.69
CA VAL A 736 -44.39 2.26 -19.78
C VAL A 736 -43.88 1.45 -20.97
N GLN A 737 -42.61 1.61 -21.37
CA GLN A 737 -42.05 0.87 -22.49
C GLN A 737 -41.96 -0.64 -22.20
N THR A 738 -41.72 -1.04 -20.95
CA THR A 738 -41.62 -2.46 -20.55
C THR A 738 -42.97 -3.17 -20.54
N HIS A 739 -44.03 -2.50 -20.06
CA HIS A 739 -45.34 -3.12 -19.86
C HIS A 739 -46.36 -2.76 -20.95
N CYS A 740 -46.18 -1.63 -21.62
CA CYS A 740 -47.08 -1.03 -22.61
C CYS A 740 -46.30 -0.44 -23.80
N GLY A 741 -45.21 -1.10 -24.20
CA GLY A 741 -44.31 -0.62 -25.25
C GLY A 741 -45.00 -0.49 -26.60
N ARG A 742 -44.52 0.47 -27.42
CA ARG A 742 -45.07 0.76 -28.75
C ARG A 742 -45.03 -0.43 -29.74
N ASP A 743 -44.14 -1.39 -29.47
CA ASP A 743 -43.93 -2.57 -30.30
C ASP A 743 -44.82 -3.77 -29.90
N VAL A 744 -45.62 -3.62 -28.84
CA VAL A 744 -46.52 -4.65 -28.28
C VAL A 744 -47.96 -4.29 -28.62
N ASP A 745 -48.76 -5.28 -29.00
CA ASP A 745 -50.18 -5.07 -29.30
C ASP A 745 -50.92 -4.55 -28.05
N PRO A 746 -51.79 -3.53 -28.16
CA PRO A 746 -52.53 -2.99 -27.02
C PRO A 746 -53.30 -4.02 -26.20
N ASP A 747 -53.75 -5.12 -26.83
CA ASP A 747 -54.45 -6.20 -26.14
C ASP A 747 -53.52 -7.04 -25.22
N GLU A 748 -52.20 -6.94 -25.39
CA GLU A 748 -51.17 -7.63 -24.61
C GLU A 748 -50.53 -6.73 -23.53
N TRP A 749 -50.99 -5.49 -23.37
CA TRP A 749 -50.48 -4.56 -22.36
C TRP A 749 -50.80 -5.02 -20.93
N ASP A 750 -49.80 -5.00 -20.06
CA ASP A 750 -49.97 -5.35 -18.65
C ASP A 750 -50.09 -4.08 -17.78
N LEU A 751 -51.27 -3.47 -17.84
CA LEU A 751 -51.59 -2.28 -17.04
C LEU A 751 -51.55 -2.55 -15.53
N THR A 752 -51.74 -3.80 -15.11
CA THR A 752 -51.68 -4.18 -13.69
C THR A 752 -50.23 -4.14 -13.21
N ALA A 753 -49.30 -4.73 -13.97
CA ALA A 753 -47.88 -4.67 -13.67
C ALA A 753 -47.33 -3.25 -13.75
N LEU A 754 -47.77 -2.44 -14.73
CA LEU A 754 -47.40 -1.02 -14.83
C LEU A 754 -47.78 -0.24 -13.56
N ARG A 755 -49.05 -0.37 -13.12
CA ARG A 755 -49.54 0.29 -11.90
C ARG A 755 -48.76 -0.14 -10.67
N GLN A 756 -48.50 -1.44 -10.53
CA GLN A 756 -47.75 -1.99 -9.40
C GLN A 756 -46.30 -1.47 -9.36
N ASN A 757 -45.63 -1.40 -10.52
CA ASN A 757 -44.27 -0.89 -10.62
C ASN A 757 -44.20 0.60 -10.19
N VAL A 758 -45.09 1.42 -10.73
CA VAL A 758 -45.19 2.86 -10.39
C VAL A 758 -45.54 3.06 -8.91
N GLU A 759 -46.46 2.25 -8.35
CA GLU A 759 -46.79 2.27 -6.92
C GLU A 759 -45.56 1.96 -6.05
N GLU A 760 -44.79 0.94 -6.42
CA GLU A 760 -43.61 0.52 -5.68
C GLU A 760 -42.53 1.61 -5.66
N LEU A 761 -42.24 2.20 -6.82
CA LEU A 761 -41.23 3.25 -6.98
C LEU A 761 -41.65 4.56 -6.29
N PHE A 762 -42.85 5.08 -6.58
CA PHE A 762 -43.22 6.43 -6.14
C PHE A 762 -44.09 6.45 -4.87
N GLY A 763 -44.56 5.31 -4.37
CA GLY A 763 -45.38 5.23 -3.17
C GLY A 763 -46.69 6.02 -3.28
N LEU A 764 -47.31 5.97 -4.45
CA LEU A 764 -48.62 6.57 -4.76
C LEU A 764 -49.74 5.70 -4.17
N ASP A 765 -50.91 6.30 -3.94
CA ASP A 765 -52.06 5.55 -3.42
C ASP A 765 -52.66 4.68 -4.55
N PRO A 766 -52.89 3.38 -4.35
CA PRO A 766 -53.54 2.52 -5.35
C PRO A 766 -54.88 3.08 -5.84
N ASP A 767 -55.67 3.70 -4.95
CA ASP A 767 -56.97 4.27 -5.32
C ASP A 767 -56.82 5.51 -6.23
N GLU A 768 -55.74 6.29 -6.06
CA GLU A 768 -55.42 7.44 -6.90
C GLU A 768 -54.89 7.01 -8.28
N LEU A 769 -54.09 5.95 -8.33
CA LEU A 769 -53.64 5.32 -9.56
C LEU A 769 -54.83 4.78 -10.35
N ASP A 770 -55.70 3.99 -9.72
CA ASP A 770 -56.88 3.38 -10.35
C ASP A 770 -57.89 4.39 -10.89
N ALA A 771 -57.90 5.62 -10.36
CA ALA A 771 -58.69 6.72 -10.88
C ALA A 771 -58.19 7.25 -12.24
N ILE A 772 -56.96 6.94 -12.65
CA ILE A 772 -56.44 7.28 -13.98
C ILE A 772 -56.93 6.23 -14.98
N GLU A 773 -57.82 6.64 -15.88
CA GLU A 773 -58.23 5.83 -17.04
C GLU A 773 -57.06 5.70 -18.03
N LEU A 774 -56.32 4.59 -17.92
CA LEU A 774 -55.19 4.26 -18.80
C LEU A 774 -55.63 3.47 -20.04
N ASP A 775 -56.76 2.75 -19.98
CA ASP A 775 -57.20 1.78 -20.99
C ASP A 775 -57.36 2.37 -22.41
N ASP A 776 -57.67 3.66 -22.52
CA ASP A 776 -57.89 4.37 -23.80
C ASP A 776 -56.73 5.30 -24.20
N LYS A 777 -55.59 5.26 -23.48
CA LYS A 777 -54.46 6.17 -23.70
C LYS A 777 -53.37 5.54 -24.57
N SER A 778 -52.70 6.35 -25.38
CA SER A 778 -51.43 5.95 -26.02
C SER A 778 -50.30 5.86 -24.98
N PRO A 779 -49.19 5.14 -25.25
CA PRO A 779 -48.06 5.07 -24.33
C PRO A 779 -47.52 6.45 -23.91
N ASP A 780 -47.53 7.42 -24.83
CA ASP A 780 -47.07 8.80 -24.55
C ASP A 780 -48.04 9.52 -23.60
N GLU A 781 -49.35 9.32 -23.77
CA GLU A 781 -50.37 9.88 -22.89
C GLU A 781 -50.42 9.19 -21.52
N MET A 782 -50.07 7.90 -21.47
CA MET A 782 -49.88 7.15 -20.21
C MET A 782 -48.67 7.70 -19.45
N HIS A 783 -47.54 7.86 -20.14
CA HIS A 783 -46.33 8.46 -19.59
C HIS A 783 -46.61 9.85 -19.00
N GLU A 784 -47.21 10.76 -19.79
CA GLU A 784 -47.51 12.12 -19.34
C GLU A 784 -48.44 12.13 -18.11
N ALA A 785 -49.48 11.28 -18.10
CA ALA A 785 -50.43 11.19 -17.00
C ALA A 785 -49.77 10.68 -15.70
N LEU A 786 -48.99 9.61 -15.80
CA LEU A 786 -48.30 9.01 -14.65
C LEU A 786 -47.21 9.94 -14.11
N TRP A 787 -46.43 10.59 -15.00
CA TRP A 787 -45.40 11.53 -14.60
C TRP A 787 -45.96 12.78 -13.96
N SER A 788 -47.01 13.37 -14.53
CA SER A 788 -47.66 14.54 -13.91
C SER A 788 -48.15 14.25 -12.50
N MET A 789 -48.68 13.05 -12.24
CA MET A 789 -49.10 12.63 -10.90
C MET A 789 -47.91 12.42 -9.96
N ALA A 790 -46.90 11.68 -10.40
CA ALA A 790 -45.71 11.38 -9.61
C ALA A 790 -44.93 12.66 -9.23
N ARG A 791 -44.76 13.57 -10.20
CA ARG A 791 -44.15 14.88 -10.00
C ARG A 791 -44.96 15.75 -9.04
N GLY A 792 -46.27 15.86 -9.27
CA GLY A 792 -47.16 16.65 -8.40
C GLY A 792 -47.11 16.18 -6.94
N ARG A 793 -47.02 14.86 -6.71
CA ARG A 793 -46.88 14.28 -5.38
C ARG A 793 -45.55 14.62 -4.71
N TYR A 794 -44.46 14.64 -5.49
CA TYR A 794 -43.15 15.02 -4.99
C TYR A 794 -43.11 16.49 -4.57
N GLU A 795 -43.63 17.37 -5.43
CA GLU A 795 -43.73 18.80 -5.18
C GLU A 795 -44.62 19.11 -3.95
N GLU A 796 -45.75 18.41 -3.80
CA GLU A 796 -46.61 18.53 -2.62
C GLU A 796 -45.85 18.17 -1.34
N ARG A 797 -45.16 17.03 -1.30
CA ARG A 797 -44.43 16.54 -0.12
C ARG A 797 -43.24 17.40 0.24
N THR A 798 -42.60 18.03 -0.75
CA THR A 798 -41.40 18.85 -0.58
C THR A 798 -41.72 20.33 -0.41
N SER A 799 -42.95 20.77 -0.67
CA SER A 799 -43.39 22.18 -0.53
C SER A 799 -43.16 22.80 0.86
N ALA A 800 -43.13 21.96 1.91
CA ALA A 800 -42.87 22.38 3.28
C ALA A 800 -41.37 22.55 3.62
N LEU A 801 -40.47 22.13 2.73
CA LEU A 801 -39.02 22.25 2.88
C LEU A 801 -38.52 23.50 2.15
N ASP A 802 -37.55 24.18 2.75
CA ASP A 802 -36.78 25.20 2.03
C ASP A 802 -35.97 24.55 0.90
N GLY A 803 -35.85 25.24 -0.24
CA GLY A 803 -35.17 24.70 -1.43
C GLY A 803 -33.70 24.34 -1.19
N GLY A 804 -33.00 25.04 -0.29
CA GLY A 804 -31.63 24.68 0.09
C GLY A 804 -31.56 23.44 0.97
N VAL A 805 -32.55 23.23 1.83
CA VAL A 805 -32.67 22.03 2.67
C VAL A 805 -33.03 20.82 1.82
N LEU A 806 -33.97 20.97 0.88
CA LEU A 806 -34.37 19.89 -0.04
C LEU A 806 -33.17 19.34 -0.83
N ARG A 807 -32.41 20.23 -1.49
CA ARG A 807 -31.17 19.86 -2.23
C ARG A 807 -30.16 19.13 -1.36
N ARG A 808 -30.02 19.53 -0.09
CA ARG A 808 -29.13 18.83 0.83
C ARG A 808 -29.64 17.43 1.17
N VAL A 809 -30.94 17.28 1.41
CA VAL A 809 -31.55 15.98 1.72
C VAL A 809 -31.45 15.04 0.53
N GLU A 810 -31.72 15.53 -0.69
CA GLU A 810 -31.52 14.78 -1.94
C GLU A 810 -30.08 14.27 -2.06
N ARG A 811 -29.08 15.16 -1.93
CA ARG A 811 -27.66 14.78 -1.98
C ARG A 811 -27.26 13.79 -0.90
N ASP A 812 -27.60 14.06 0.37
CA ASP A 812 -27.25 13.19 1.51
C ASP A 812 -27.84 11.78 1.31
N LEU A 813 -29.07 11.69 0.80
CA LEU A 813 -29.76 10.42 0.60
C LEU A 813 -29.18 9.65 -0.59
N MET A 814 -28.98 10.32 -1.74
CA MET A 814 -28.35 9.72 -2.91
C MET A 814 -26.95 9.19 -2.60
N LEU A 815 -26.14 9.95 -1.87
CA LEU A 815 -24.81 9.52 -1.44
C LEU A 815 -24.86 8.26 -0.58
N GLN A 816 -25.84 8.13 0.32
CA GLN A 816 -26.04 6.94 1.14
C GLN A 816 -26.44 5.72 0.31
N VAL A 817 -27.35 5.89 -0.65
CA VAL A 817 -27.79 4.82 -1.57
C VAL A 817 -26.61 4.35 -2.41
N VAL A 818 -25.90 5.28 -3.06
CA VAL A 818 -24.70 4.99 -3.87
C VAL A 818 -23.66 4.25 -3.03
N ASP A 819 -23.37 4.70 -1.80
CA ASP A 819 -22.42 4.03 -0.91
C ASP A 819 -22.83 2.62 -0.53
N SER A 820 -24.11 2.41 -0.24
CA SER A 820 -24.62 1.09 0.15
C SER A 820 -24.53 0.12 -1.02
N GLN A 821 -25.07 0.51 -2.18
CA GLN A 821 -25.07 -0.32 -3.38
C GLN A 821 -23.65 -0.61 -3.87
N TRP A 822 -22.75 0.38 -3.81
CA TRP A 822 -21.35 0.19 -4.17
C TRP A 822 -20.63 -0.80 -3.26
N LYS A 823 -20.85 -0.72 -1.93
CA LYS A 823 -20.27 -1.68 -0.97
C LYS A 823 -20.76 -3.10 -1.21
N ASP A 824 -22.05 -3.28 -1.47
CA ASP A 824 -22.63 -4.58 -1.78
C ASP A 824 -22.11 -5.13 -3.12
N HIS A 825 -21.91 -4.26 -4.10
CA HIS A 825 -21.30 -4.61 -5.38
C HIS A 825 -19.84 -5.05 -5.23
N LEU A 826 -19.02 -4.31 -4.48
CA LEU A 826 -17.64 -4.69 -4.18
C LEU A 826 -17.58 -6.07 -3.50
N TYR A 827 -18.47 -6.32 -2.54
CA TYR A 827 -18.58 -7.63 -1.91
C TYR A 827 -18.95 -8.73 -2.90
N GLY A 828 -19.93 -8.49 -3.78
CA GLY A 828 -20.29 -9.42 -4.85
C GLY A 828 -19.13 -9.72 -5.82
N LEU A 829 -18.30 -8.73 -6.10
CA LEU A 829 -17.14 -8.86 -6.99
C LEU A 829 -15.98 -9.64 -6.37
N ASP A 830 -15.78 -9.51 -5.06
CA ASP A 830 -14.82 -10.34 -4.32
C ASP A 830 -15.20 -11.83 -4.48
N HIS A 831 -16.47 -12.19 -4.25
CA HIS A 831 -16.99 -13.55 -4.48
C HIS A 831 -16.87 -13.99 -5.94
N LEU A 832 -17.21 -13.10 -6.88
CA LEU A 832 -17.12 -13.41 -8.31
C LEU A 832 -15.68 -13.73 -8.72
N LYS A 833 -14.71 -12.93 -8.26
CA LYS A 833 -13.30 -13.08 -8.60
C LYS A 833 -12.74 -14.43 -8.12
N GLU A 834 -13.22 -14.94 -7.00
CA GLU A 834 -12.81 -16.23 -6.46
C GLU A 834 -13.49 -17.40 -7.17
N GLY A 835 -14.78 -17.29 -7.48
CA GLY A 835 -15.54 -18.34 -8.16
C GLY A 835 -15.23 -18.48 -9.66
N ILE A 836 -14.80 -17.41 -10.34
CA ILE A 836 -14.61 -17.39 -11.81
C ILE A 836 -13.50 -18.34 -12.28
N GLY A 837 -12.52 -18.65 -11.41
CA GLY A 837 -11.40 -19.55 -11.75
C GLY A 837 -11.86 -20.95 -12.18
N LEU A 838 -12.98 -21.41 -11.63
CA LEU A 838 -13.58 -22.71 -11.95
C LEU A 838 -14.17 -22.75 -13.38
N ARG A 839 -14.53 -21.60 -13.96
CA ARG A 839 -15.04 -21.55 -15.34
C ARG A 839 -13.96 -21.75 -16.40
N GLY A 840 -12.68 -21.60 -16.02
CA GLY A 840 -11.54 -21.95 -16.85
C GLY A 840 -11.52 -23.43 -17.26
N TYR A 841 -12.24 -24.30 -16.54
CA TYR A 841 -12.38 -25.71 -16.91
C TYR A 841 -13.21 -25.95 -18.18
N GLY A 842 -14.08 -25.01 -18.56
CA GLY A 842 -14.88 -25.07 -19.78
C GLY A 842 -14.19 -24.52 -21.04
N GLN A 843 -12.86 -24.38 -21.06
CA GLN A 843 -12.08 -23.74 -22.13
C GLN A 843 -12.44 -22.27 -22.44
N ARG A 844 -13.17 -21.59 -21.54
CA ARG A 844 -13.46 -20.15 -21.64
C ARG A 844 -12.42 -19.37 -20.86
N ASN A 845 -12.05 -18.18 -21.34
CA ASN A 845 -11.10 -17.32 -20.66
C ASN A 845 -11.76 -16.69 -19.42
N PRO A 846 -11.29 -16.98 -18.18
CA PRO A 846 -11.91 -16.48 -16.95
C PRO A 846 -12.00 -14.95 -16.90
N LEU A 847 -11.02 -14.22 -17.44
CA LEU A 847 -11.02 -12.76 -17.43
C LEU A 847 -12.15 -12.18 -18.30
N VAL A 848 -12.46 -12.82 -19.42
CA VAL A 848 -13.53 -12.36 -20.32
C VAL A 848 -14.90 -12.59 -19.67
N GLU A 849 -15.09 -13.75 -19.05
CA GLU A 849 -16.31 -14.06 -18.29
C GLU A 849 -16.45 -13.11 -17.09
N TYR A 850 -15.38 -12.88 -16.32
CA TYR A 850 -15.35 -11.92 -15.23
C TYR A 850 -15.79 -10.53 -15.70
N LYS A 851 -15.22 -10.04 -16.80
CA LYS A 851 -15.57 -8.73 -17.36
C LYS A 851 -17.05 -8.64 -17.74
N ARG A 852 -17.60 -9.69 -18.35
CA ARG A 852 -19.00 -9.74 -18.76
C ARG A 852 -19.93 -9.73 -17.54
N GLU A 853 -19.70 -10.61 -16.58
CA GLU A 853 -20.55 -10.75 -15.40
C GLU A 853 -20.43 -9.54 -14.47
N SER A 854 -19.21 -9.05 -14.24
CA SER A 854 -18.95 -7.83 -13.48
C SER A 854 -19.68 -6.62 -14.09
N PHE A 855 -19.72 -6.51 -15.42
CA PHE A 855 -20.46 -5.44 -16.10
C PHE A 855 -21.98 -5.57 -15.94
N THR A 856 -22.53 -6.78 -16.05
CA THR A 856 -23.96 -7.01 -15.79
C THR A 856 -24.34 -6.69 -14.34
N MET A 857 -23.51 -7.11 -13.37
CA MET A 857 -23.70 -6.76 -11.96
C MET A 857 -23.64 -5.25 -11.73
N PHE A 858 -22.74 -4.56 -12.43
CA PHE A 858 -22.60 -3.10 -12.37
C PHE A 858 -23.80 -2.36 -12.95
N GLN A 859 -24.34 -2.80 -14.10
CA GLN A 859 -25.57 -2.23 -14.67
C GLN A 859 -26.76 -2.44 -13.73
N ALA A 860 -26.91 -3.65 -13.18
CA ALA A 860 -27.94 -3.93 -12.20
C ALA A 860 -27.78 -3.11 -10.92
N MET A 861 -26.55 -2.83 -10.49
CA MET A 861 -26.28 -1.94 -9.36
C MET A 861 -26.71 -0.51 -9.65
N LYS A 862 -26.42 0.04 -10.85
CA LYS A 862 -26.87 1.38 -11.24
C LYS A 862 -28.39 1.49 -11.22
N GLN A 863 -29.09 0.54 -11.84
CA GLN A 863 -30.54 0.50 -11.83
C GLN A 863 -31.10 0.49 -10.40
N ARG A 864 -30.51 -0.32 -9.50
CA ARG A 864 -30.90 -0.30 -8.08
C ARG A 864 -30.63 1.04 -7.38
N ILE A 865 -29.54 1.73 -7.72
CA ILE A 865 -29.26 3.07 -7.18
C ILE A 865 -30.38 4.03 -7.58
N ASP A 866 -30.78 4.01 -8.85
CA ASP A 866 -31.83 4.89 -9.37
C ASP A 866 -33.18 4.57 -8.71
N GLU A 867 -33.59 3.29 -8.70
CA GLU A 867 -34.83 2.83 -8.08
C GLU A 867 -34.90 3.11 -6.57
N GLU A 868 -33.83 2.83 -5.81
CA GLU A 868 -33.80 3.10 -4.37
C GLU A 868 -33.81 4.61 -4.07
N THR A 869 -33.11 5.40 -4.89
CA THR A 869 -33.13 6.86 -4.78
C THR A 869 -34.55 7.39 -4.92
N LEU A 870 -35.26 7.01 -6.00
CA LEU A 870 -36.65 7.40 -6.22
C LEU A 870 -37.55 6.93 -5.07
N ARG A 871 -37.43 5.65 -4.68
CA ARG A 871 -38.23 5.05 -3.60
C ARG A 871 -38.09 5.80 -2.28
N TYR A 872 -36.87 6.13 -1.88
CA TYR A 872 -36.63 6.83 -0.63
C TYR A 872 -37.03 8.31 -0.69
N LEU A 873 -36.72 9.01 -1.78
CA LEU A 873 -37.06 10.42 -1.92
C LEU A 873 -38.56 10.65 -2.01
N TRP A 874 -39.30 9.86 -2.79
CA TRP A 874 -40.73 10.04 -2.90
C TRP A 874 -41.46 9.67 -1.61
N ARG A 875 -40.96 8.70 -0.83
CA ARG A 875 -41.54 8.30 0.47
C ARG A 875 -41.09 9.17 1.63
N LEU A 876 -40.22 10.16 1.40
CA LEU A 876 -39.74 11.08 2.42
C LEU A 876 -40.92 11.84 3.05
N ARG A 877 -41.00 11.82 4.38
CA ARG A 877 -41.94 12.63 5.16
C ARG A 877 -41.16 13.66 5.97
N PRO A 878 -41.12 14.93 5.54
CA PRO A 878 -40.44 15.96 6.31
C PRO A 878 -41.18 16.22 7.62
N VAL A 879 -40.53 15.95 8.75
CA VAL A 879 -41.04 16.34 10.08
C VAL A 879 -40.45 17.71 10.41
N VAL A 880 -41.16 18.77 10.05
CA VAL A 880 -40.83 20.13 10.50
C VAL A 880 -41.28 20.22 11.96
N ARG A 881 -40.32 20.28 12.90
CA ARG A 881 -40.63 20.66 14.27
C ARG A 881 -40.89 22.15 14.30
N ASP A 882 -42.15 22.54 14.41
CA ASP A 882 -42.52 23.92 14.73
C ASP A 882 -41.82 24.33 16.02
N GLY A 883 -41.00 25.38 15.92
CA GLY A 883 -40.32 25.96 17.06
C GLY A 883 -41.34 26.58 18.00
N ASP A 884 -41.60 25.94 19.14
CA ASP A 884 -42.27 26.57 20.27
C ASP A 884 -41.48 27.82 20.67
N GLY A 885 -42.15 28.98 20.54
CA GLY A 885 -41.65 30.30 20.88
C GLY A 885 -41.48 30.49 22.39
N ASN A 886 -40.51 29.81 23.00
CA ASN A 886 -40.01 30.19 24.31
C ASN A 886 -38.48 30.13 24.34
N GLY A 887 -37.89 31.32 24.48
CA GLY A 887 -36.45 31.57 24.48
C GLY A 887 -35.71 30.68 25.48
N SER A 888 -35.26 29.54 24.98
CA SER A 888 -34.39 28.60 25.67
C SER A 888 -33.08 28.63 24.91
N ARG A 889 -32.00 28.94 25.64
CA ARG A 889 -30.59 29.00 25.21
C ARG A 889 -30.28 28.10 24.02
N PRO A 890 -29.33 28.49 23.12
CA PRO A 890 -28.91 27.62 22.04
C PRO A 890 -28.55 26.26 22.63
N SER A 891 -29.43 25.28 22.43
CA SER A 891 -29.09 23.90 22.74
C SER A 891 -27.90 23.65 21.84
N GLN A 892 -26.75 23.36 22.42
CA GLN A 892 -25.69 22.70 21.69
C GLN A 892 -26.37 21.60 20.90
N VAL A 893 -26.38 21.75 19.57
CA VAL A 893 -26.73 20.69 18.66
C VAL A 893 -25.97 19.49 19.21
N PRO A 894 -26.63 18.40 19.67
CA PRO A 894 -25.88 17.22 20.02
C PRO A 894 -25.15 16.89 18.72
N ALA A 895 -23.83 17.06 18.73
CA ALA A 895 -22.98 16.68 17.60
C ALA A 895 -23.54 15.35 17.13
N ARG A 896 -24.04 15.30 15.88
CA ARG A 896 -24.62 14.09 15.31
C ARG A 896 -23.66 12.98 15.71
N GLN A 897 -24.10 12.06 16.57
CA GLN A 897 -23.43 10.78 16.68
C GLN A 897 -23.75 10.07 15.37
N ALA A 898 -23.10 10.51 14.28
CA ALA A 898 -22.49 9.53 13.41
C ALA A 898 -21.72 8.66 14.38
N THR A 899 -22.13 7.40 14.54
CA THR A 899 -21.20 6.40 15.06
C THR A 899 -19.95 6.64 14.22
N PRO A 900 -18.84 7.14 14.78
CA PRO A 900 -17.63 7.24 14.00
C PRO A 900 -17.45 5.81 13.49
N LEU A 901 -17.19 5.63 12.19
CA LEU A 901 -16.37 4.50 11.81
C LEU A 901 -15.13 4.69 12.67
N SER A 902 -15.06 3.97 13.78
CA SER A 902 -13.91 3.93 14.66
C SER A 902 -12.88 3.16 13.88
N PHE A 903 -12.26 3.83 12.91
CA PHE A 903 -10.90 3.50 12.52
C PHE A 903 -10.12 3.49 13.82
N ASN A 904 -9.43 2.38 14.10
CA ASN A 904 -8.60 2.27 15.29
C ASN A 904 -7.65 3.47 15.33
N ASP A 905 -8.00 4.46 16.14
CA ASP A 905 -7.09 5.47 16.64
C ASP A 905 -6.09 4.69 17.51
N PRO A 906 -4.81 4.58 17.13
CA PRO A 906 -3.82 3.83 17.91
C PRO A 906 -3.65 4.38 19.34
N GLY A 907 -4.15 5.59 19.61
CA GLY A 907 -4.18 6.22 20.93
C GLY A 907 -5.43 5.94 21.78
N GLN A 908 -6.52 5.41 21.21
CA GLN A 908 -7.75 5.12 21.97
C GLN A 908 -7.79 3.67 22.45
N ARG A 909 -7.50 3.47 23.74
CA ARG A 909 -7.84 2.21 24.42
C ARG A 909 -9.35 1.99 24.33
N ALA A 910 -9.76 0.94 23.61
CA ALA A 910 -11.15 0.49 23.53
C ALA A 910 -11.76 0.28 24.94
N PRO A 911 -13.02 0.69 25.19
CA PRO A 911 -13.69 0.37 26.43
C PRO A 911 -14.06 -1.12 26.46
N ALA A 912 -13.68 -1.80 27.55
CA ALA A 912 -14.07 -3.17 27.82
C ALA A 912 -15.53 -3.22 28.35
N PHE A 913 -16.40 -3.93 27.62
CA PHE A 913 -17.75 -4.46 27.98
C PHE A 913 -18.86 -3.50 28.49
N PRO A 914 -20.11 -3.62 27.99
CA PRO A 914 -21.29 -3.07 28.66
C PRO A 914 -21.88 -4.09 29.65
N GLY A 915 -21.98 -3.71 30.93
CA GLY A 915 -22.67 -4.45 31.99
C GLY A 915 -23.63 -3.52 32.75
N ALA A 916 -24.80 -4.06 33.11
CA ALA A 916 -25.99 -3.36 33.56
C ALA A 916 -25.88 -2.52 34.86
N GLY A 917 -26.54 -1.35 34.86
CA GLY A 917 -27.49 -0.88 35.89
C GLY A 917 -27.04 -0.56 37.34
N ALA A 918 -27.13 0.74 37.67
CA ALA A 918 -27.62 1.37 38.92
C ALA A 918 -26.66 1.74 40.09
N GLY A 919 -26.50 3.06 40.29
CA GLY A 919 -26.66 3.75 41.59
C GLY A 919 -25.43 4.00 42.50
N GLY A 920 -24.89 5.23 42.52
CA GLY A 920 -24.03 5.73 43.62
C GLY A 920 -23.16 6.97 43.29
N ALA A 921 -23.20 7.98 44.16
CA ALA A 921 -22.58 9.34 44.04
C ALA A 921 -21.03 9.39 43.92
N PRO A 922 -20.42 10.50 43.44
CA PRO A 922 -19.05 10.52 42.94
C PRO A 922 -17.99 10.75 44.04
N ARG A 923 -16.85 10.05 43.91
CA ARG A 923 -15.58 10.29 44.64
C ARG A 923 -14.39 10.22 43.67
N PRO A 924 -13.26 10.90 43.99
CA PRO A 924 -12.35 11.47 43.00
C PRO A 924 -11.44 10.45 42.31
N ALA A 925 -11.01 10.83 41.11
CA ALA A 925 -10.25 10.03 40.15
C ALA A 925 -8.92 9.50 40.70
N ARG A 926 -8.71 8.19 40.53
CA ARG A 926 -7.39 7.55 40.57
C ARG A 926 -6.96 7.22 39.15
N THR A 927 -5.83 7.81 38.77
CA THR A 927 -4.99 7.49 37.62
C THR A 927 -4.49 6.03 37.67
N GLY A 928 -4.55 5.33 36.53
CA GLY A 928 -3.95 4.00 36.38
C GLY A 928 -4.11 3.44 34.97
N GLY A 929 -3.31 3.94 34.02
CA GLY A 929 -2.91 3.18 32.85
C GLY A 929 -1.56 2.53 33.14
N ASP A 930 -1.42 1.24 32.85
CA ASP A 930 -0.13 0.58 32.78
C ASP A 930 0.62 1.04 31.53
N ASP A 931 1.55 1.96 31.75
CA ASP A 931 2.87 2.06 31.13
C ASP A 931 3.86 2.34 32.26
N VAL A 932 4.38 1.28 32.89
CA VAL A 932 5.35 1.41 33.98
C VAL A 932 6.76 1.29 33.42
N ARG A 933 7.46 2.44 33.40
CA ARG A 933 8.92 2.51 33.47
C ARG A 933 9.40 1.80 34.74
N VAL A 934 10.31 0.85 34.58
CA VAL A 934 11.01 0.18 35.69
C VAL A 934 11.79 1.23 36.51
N LYS A 935 11.32 1.53 37.73
CA LYS A 935 12.12 2.19 38.79
C LYS A 935 12.69 1.14 39.72
N THR A 936 14.00 1.15 39.90
CA THR A 936 14.76 0.31 40.83
C THR A 936 14.34 0.62 42.28
N VAL A 937 13.74 -0.34 42.99
CA VAL A 937 13.40 -0.19 44.41
C VAL A 937 14.63 -0.54 45.27
N ARG A 938 15.21 0.45 45.97
CA ARG A 938 16.10 0.20 47.12
C ARG A 938 15.25 -0.31 48.29
N ARG A 939 15.49 -1.54 48.75
CA ARG A 939 14.85 -2.09 49.97
C ARG A 939 15.52 -1.51 51.22
N ASN A 940 14.73 -0.96 52.14
CA ASN A 940 15.18 -0.56 53.48
C ASN A 940 15.24 -1.72 54.50
N VAL A 941 15.17 -2.99 54.06
CA VAL A 941 15.25 -4.17 54.94
C VAL A 941 16.09 -5.27 54.26
N PRO A 942 17.02 -5.95 54.96
CA PRO A 942 17.85 -7.01 54.38
C PRO A 942 17.01 -8.15 53.80
N LYS A 943 17.38 -8.62 52.60
CA LYS A 943 16.73 -9.76 51.94
C LYS A 943 17.03 -11.04 52.73
N VAL A 944 16.02 -11.62 53.38
CA VAL A 944 16.16 -12.90 54.08
C VAL A 944 16.51 -14.00 53.07
N GLY A 945 17.67 -14.62 53.27
CA GLY A 945 18.16 -15.67 52.39
C GLY A 945 17.31 -16.94 52.49
N ARG A 946 17.16 -17.70 51.41
CA ARG A 946 16.35 -18.95 51.36
C ARG A 946 16.64 -19.95 52.49
N ASN A 947 17.88 -19.97 53.00
CA ASN A 947 18.31 -20.86 54.08
C ASN A 947 18.36 -20.21 55.48
N GLN A 948 18.01 -18.92 55.62
CA GLN A 948 17.93 -18.21 56.90
C GLN A 948 16.61 -18.51 57.63
N PRO A 949 16.55 -18.31 58.96
CA PRO A 949 15.32 -18.47 59.74
C PRO A 949 14.19 -17.60 59.19
N CYS A 950 12.99 -18.18 59.10
CA CYS A 950 11.83 -17.48 58.57
C CYS A 950 11.38 -16.38 59.54
N PRO A 951 11.17 -15.14 59.07
CA PRO A 951 10.84 -14.00 59.94
C PRO A 951 9.44 -14.09 60.58
N CYS A 952 8.61 -15.08 60.22
CA CYS A 952 7.33 -15.34 60.89
C CYS A 952 7.48 -16.02 62.27
N GLY A 953 8.70 -16.25 62.76
CA GLY A 953 8.95 -16.82 64.08
C GLY A 953 8.80 -18.35 64.15
N SER A 954 8.59 -19.03 63.03
CA SER A 954 8.33 -20.48 62.99
C SER A 954 9.55 -21.37 63.27
N GLY A 955 10.73 -20.79 63.45
CA GLY A 955 12.00 -21.51 63.65
C GLY A 955 12.51 -22.29 62.43
N LYS A 956 11.74 -22.37 61.33
CA LYS A 956 12.11 -23.08 60.10
C LYS A 956 12.84 -22.17 59.11
N LYS A 957 13.62 -22.75 58.18
CA LYS A 957 14.28 -22.00 57.09
C LYS A 957 13.24 -21.38 56.15
N TYR A 958 13.45 -20.16 55.66
CA TYR A 958 12.50 -19.38 54.86
C TYR A 958 11.91 -20.17 53.67
N LYS A 959 12.75 -20.91 52.92
CA LYS A 959 12.31 -21.75 51.79
C LYS A 959 11.36 -22.90 52.14
N LYS A 960 11.24 -23.27 53.42
CA LYS A 960 10.35 -24.33 53.92
C LYS A 960 9.17 -23.75 54.71
N CYS A 961 8.94 -22.44 54.62
CA CYS A 961 7.86 -21.74 55.30
C CYS A 961 7.28 -20.67 54.36
N CYS A 962 7.46 -19.37 54.63
CA CYS A 962 6.87 -18.28 53.84
C CYS A 962 7.56 -18.02 52.48
N GLY A 963 8.47 -18.89 52.04
CA GLY A 963 9.26 -18.74 50.82
C GLY A 963 8.94 -19.75 49.71
N THR A 964 7.75 -20.35 49.74
CA THR A 964 7.13 -21.07 48.61
C THR A 964 6.41 -20.11 47.68
#